data_AF-A0A7V5CXC9-F1
#
_entry.id   AF-A0A7V5CXC9-F1
#
_cell.length_a   1.000
_cell.length_b   1.000
_cell.length_c   1.000
_cell.angle_alpha   90.00
_cell.angle_beta   90.00
_cell.angle_gamma   90.00
#
_symmetry.space_group_name_H-M   'P 1'
#
loop_
_entity.id
_entity.type
_entity.pdbx_description
1 polymer ?
#
loop_
_entity_poly.entity_id
_entity_poly.type
_entity_poly.pdbx_seq_one_letter_code
_entity_poly.pdbx_strand_id
1 'polypeptide(L)'
;MKRHTLETISEGIERGLKPRSTNPVTLFKMAQADAMKFVTAQRMWEALKEKGFAKFVRFGKRPPEGYARLDDRIARVYFPVEEGMVNAGEWFVEKNVARLLNNFLSRDLIRDWGIGHSLLWLKNHTTAIELSLSPFHFIFETVEAAGSQFGIGLMRVINQGLLQLNPAAAAKGLREMATSPLAAHGFAKLGGKVIRYIKDPAEFIKTTGGQSFIKQFPDAMQIINDLFAGGGKLSMWEGYRVNSIKAFQEALSAEKQGIRKGENYIGAVIRLAPALNEMLMKPLFEVYIPRLKIGVFFKEYSQQLEQYAKELAEGKISRNKLARETWDRVENRFGEMNFDNLFWNRTFKTALQFMFRSVTWKLGNIRGFGGGVVGQAKEFAEPLKFVYTQLKGRPYEFRAPRLDPSMAWLTGIVVTTVTLSTIIQKAFTGEWPSELRDYFFPKTGQRDREGNQIRVSVPTYFRDLLSLKRAPLTYIEHSFSGLFSKLLEAWHNQDFYGNFIYDPQDPGLKKLILGIAHVFPVPFSVSQYKNLSQEGTDPATRLMAALGFVKAPKEYIRSNFQLELQKAYSRQRPHIPLLPEQQAEARLKQELRDKIRAGKATPQDIADAVRQGVIKQRGATTFVKNAKLNTMQIMWKYLSPEERARLWPLASPEEQEMLRQVDAGRNQRSGGWGGSSRSRSWGSNWH
;
A
#
# COMPACT_ATOMS: atom_id res chain seq x y z
N MET A 1 -37.82 -11.86 -20.52
CA MET A 1 -36.68 -12.79 -20.34
C MET A 1 -35.83 -12.77 -21.61
N LYS A 2 -34.50 -12.66 -21.54
CA LYS A 2 -33.68 -13.09 -22.70
C LYS A 2 -33.99 -14.58 -22.83
N ARG A 3 -34.57 -15.01 -23.95
CA ARG A 3 -34.74 -16.44 -24.24
C ARG A 3 -33.39 -17.09 -23.95
N HIS A 4 -33.36 -18.15 -23.14
CA HIS A 4 -32.18 -19.01 -23.11
C HIS A 4 -31.94 -19.40 -24.57
N THR A 5 -30.83 -18.93 -25.14
CA THR A 5 -30.54 -19.17 -26.56
C THR A 5 -30.10 -20.61 -26.81
N LEU A 6 -29.93 -21.38 -25.73
CA LEU A 6 -29.51 -22.78 -25.66
C LEU A 6 -30.34 -23.46 -24.55
N GLU A 7 -30.98 -24.57 -24.88
CA GLU A 7 -31.74 -25.45 -23.99
C GLU A 7 -30.83 -26.38 -23.20
N THR A 8 -29.73 -26.85 -23.81
CA THR A 8 -28.77 -27.77 -23.16
C THR A 8 -27.32 -27.37 -23.40
N ILE A 9 -26.41 -27.91 -22.58
CA ILE A 9 -24.97 -27.79 -22.81
C ILE A 9 -24.57 -28.45 -24.13
N SER A 10 -25.22 -29.58 -24.48
CA SER A 10 -24.99 -30.31 -25.73
C SER A 10 -25.30 -29.44 -26.95
N GLU A 11 -26.44 -28.76 -26.97
CA GLU A 11 -26.80 -27.83 -28.05
C GLU A 11 -25.78 -26.69 -28.19
N GLY A 12 -25.26 -26.19 -27.07
CA GLY A 12 -24.16 -25.21 -27.09
C GLY A 12 -22.91 -25.76 -27.78
N ILE A 13 -22.51 -26.99 -27.45
CA ILE A 13 -21.35 -27.66 -28.04
C ILE A 13 -21.56 -27.90 -29.55
N GLU A 14 -22.74 -28.36 -29.94
CA GLU A 14 -23.12 -28.57 -31.35
C GLU A 14 -23.05 -27.27 -32.17
N ARG A 15 -23.40 -26.14 -31.55
CA ARG A 15 -23.26 -24.80 -32.16
C ARG A 15 -21.83 -24.23 -32.09
N GLY A 16 -20.84 -25.06 -31.77
CA GLY A 16 -19.42 -24.68 -31.71
C GLY A 16 -19.03 -23.85 -30.48
N LEU A 17 -19.91 -23.73 -29.48
CA LEU A 17 -19.60 -23.03 -28.23
C LEU A 17 -18.86 -23.96 -27.27
N LYS A 18 -17.91 -23.40 -26.51
CA LYS A 18 -17.15 -24.16 -25.51
C LYS A 18 -17.73 -23.91 -24.11
N PRO A 19 -18.12 -24.96 -23.35
CA PRO A 19 -18.64 -24.78 -22.00
C PRO A 19 -17.55 -24.21 -21.08
N ARG A 20 -17.94 -23.31 -20.18
CA ARG A 20 -17.02 -22.70 -19.21
C ARG A 20 -16.40 -23.71 -18.24
N SER A 21 -17.10 -24.81 -17.97
CA SER A 21 -16.62 -25.95 -17.18
C SER A 21 -17.43 -27.19 -17.57
N THR A 22 -16.81 -28.36 -17.54
CA THR A 22 -17.48 -29.67 -17.66
C THR A 22 -17.63 -30.36 -16.30
N ASN A 23 -17.06 -29.80 -15.24
CA ASN A 23 -17.13 -30.37 -13.90
C ASN A 23 -18.54 -30.13 -13.30
N PRO A 24 -19.31 -31.17 -12.98
CA PRO A 24 -20.70 -31.03 -12.55
C PRO A 24 -20.85 -30.27 -11.22
N VAL A 25 -19.91 -30.43 -10.29
CA VAL A 25 -19.89 -29.68 -9.02
C VAL A 25 -19.68 -28.19 -9.28
N THR A 26 -18.83 -27.83 -10.24
CA THR A 26 -18.60 -26.44 -10.62
C THR A 26 -19.83 -25.83 -11.28
N LEU A 27 -20.47 -26.58 -12.18
CA LEU A 27 -21.71 -26.17 -12.84
C LEU A 27 -22.85 -25.97 -11.82
N PHE A 28 -23.01 -26.91 -10.88
CA PHE A 28 -23.98 -26.79 -9.79
C PHE A 28 -23.72 -25.55 -8.92
N LYS A 29 -22.47 -25.29 -8.52
CA LYS A 29 -22.11 -24.09 -7.76
C LYS A 29 -22.42 -22.80 -8.51
N MET A 30 -22.20 -22.77 -9.83
CA MET A 30 -22.55 -21.62 -10.67
C MET A 30 -24.06 -21.42 -10.74
N ALA A 31 -24.83 -22.49 -10.96
CA ALA A 31 -26.29 -22.43 -10.99
C ALA A 31 -26.87 -21.98 -9.63
N GLN A 32 -26.35 -22.51 -8.52
CA GLN A 32 -26.73 -22.10 -7.17
C GLN A 32 -26.39 -20.62 -6.92
N ALA A 33 -25.22 -20.16 -7.38
CA ALA A 33 -24.84 -18.74 -7.27
C ALA A 33 -25.78 -17.83 -8.07
N ASP A 34 -26.19 -18.22 -9.27
CA ASP A 34 -27.16 -17.47 -10.08
C ASP A 34 -28.54 -17.46 -9.43
N ALA A 35 -29.00 -18.59 -8.89
CA ALA A 35 -30.25 -18.68 -8.14
C ALA A 35 -30.23 -17.78 -6.88
N MET A 36 -29.14 -17.84 -6.10
CA MET A 36 -28.95 -16.98 -4.93
C MET A 36 -28.92 -15.51 -5.32
N LYS A 37 -28.23 -15.15 -6.40
CA LYS A 37 -28.21 -13.77 -6.92
C LYS A 37 -29.61 -13.28 -7.27
N PHE A 38 -30.41 -14.11 -7.94
CA PHE A 38 -31.80 -13.78 -8.25
C PHE A 38 -32.64 -13.57 -6.98
N VAL A 39 -32.58 -14.51 -6.03
CA VAL A 39 -33.30 -14.40 -4.75
C VAL A 39 -32.88 -13.16 -3.97
N THR A 40 -31.59 -12.88 -3.86
CA THR A 40 -31.07 -11.68 -3.19
C THR A 40 -31.54 -10.41 -3.88
N ALA A 41 -31.53 -10.36 -5.22
CA ALA A 41 -32.02 -9.22 -5.97
C ALA A 41 -33.51 -8.96 -5.72
N GLN A 42 -34.34 -10.00 -5.70
CA GLN A 42 -35.78 -9.86 -5.40
C GLN A 42 -36.02 -9.38 -3.97
N ARG A 43 -35.36 -9.99 -2.98
CA ARG A 43 -35.47 -9.56 -1.57
C ARG A 43 -35.04 -8.11 -1.37
N MET A 44 -33.93 -7.71 -2.02
CA MET A 44 -33.48 -6.33 -1.99
C MET A 44 -34.52 -5.41 -2.62
N TRP A 45 -35.08 -5.79 -3.77
CA TRP A 45 -36.08 -5.00 -4.48
C TRP A 45 -37.38 -4.83 -3.70
N GLU A 46 -37.84 -5.90 -3.04
CA GLU A 46 -38.97 -5.87 -2.10
C GLU A 46 -38.69 -4.91 -0.95
N ALA A 47 -37.53 -5.04 -0.29
CA ALA A 47 -37.15 -4.15 0.80
C ALA A 47 -37.06 -2.67 0.36
N LEU A 48 -36.64 -2.39 -0.88
CA LEU A 48 -36.64 -1.03 -1.42
C LEU A 48 -38.06 -0.48 -1.59
N LYS A 49 -39.00 -1.31 -2.07
CA LYS A 49 -40.42 -0.91 -2.19
C LYS A 49 -41.04 -0.69 -0.80
N GLU A 50 -40.86 -1.62 0.13
CA GLU A 50 -41.40 -1.55 1.49
C GLU A 50 -40.90 -0.31 2.25
N LYS A 51 -39.63 0.06 2.06
CA LYS A 51 -39.04 1.25 2.67
C LYS A 51 -39.39 2.55 1.94
N GLY A 52 -40.19 2.49 0.88
CA GLY A 52 -40.56 3.66 0.07
C GLY A 52 -39.40 4.24 -0.75
N PHE A 53 -38.31 3.48 -0.93
CA PHE A 53 -37.18 3.91 -1.75
C PHE A 53 -37.37 3.64 -3.23
N ALA A 54 -38.38 2.85 -3.64
CA ALA A 54 -38.72 2.63 -5.03
C ALA A 54 -40.11 3.22 -5.36
N LYS A 55 -40.22 3.98 -6.45
CA LYS A 55 -41.47 4.57 -6.95
C LYS A 55 -41.66 4.24 -8.43
N PHE A 56 -42.85 3.75 -8.76
CA PHE A 56 -43.21 3.46 -10.15
C PHE A 56 -43.52 4.76 -10.90
N VAL A 57 -42.96 4.90 -12.10
CA VAL A 57 -43.18 6.03 -13.00
C VAL A 57 -43.66 5.47 -14.33
N ARG A 58 -44.86 5.89 -14.74
CA ARG A 58 -45.45 5.48 -16.03
C ARG A 58 -44.56 5.92 -17.19
N PHE A 59 -44.57 5.14 -18.26
CA PHE A 59 -43.82 5.45 -19.48
C PHE A 59 -44.12 6.89 -19.96
N GLY A 60 -43.07 7.62 -20.35
CA GLY A 60 -43.16 9.01 -20.81
C GLY A 60 -43.40 10.07 -19.73
N LYS A 61 -43.56 9.69 -18.45
CA LYS A 61 -43.70 10.65 -17.34
C LYS A 61 -42.34 11.01 -16.73
N ARG A 62 -42.24 12.22 -16.18
CA ARG A 62 -41.04 12.68 -15.46
C ARG A 62 -40.90 11.95 -14.12
N PRO A 63 -39.69 11.58 -13.69
CA PRO A 63 -39.49 10.97 -12.40
C PRO A 63 -39.71 11.98 -11.25
N PRO A 64 -40.12 11.53 -10.06
CA PRO A 64 -40.22 12.37 -8.87
C PRO A 64 -38.87 12.99 -8.49
N GLU A 65 -38.91 14.17 -7.87
CA GLU A 65 -37.69 14.79 -7.31
C GLU A 65 -37.04 13.88 -6.27
N GLY A 66 -35.71 13.76 -6.32
CA GLY A 66 -34.95 12.89 -5.43
C GLY A 66 -34.88 11.42 -5.85
N TYR A 67 -35.46 11.05 -6.99
CA TYR A 67 -35.42 9.70 -7.54
C TYR A 67 -34.60 9.64 -8.83
N ALA A 68 -33.88 8.55 -9.03
CA ALA A 68 -33.05 8.28 -10.19
C ALA A 68 -33.34 6.89 -10.76
N ARG A 69 -33.02 6.70 -12.04
CA ARG A 69 -33.23 5.42 -12.72
C ARG A 69 -32.24 4.38 -12.18
N LEU A 70 -32.71 3.14 -12.00
CA LEU A 70 -31.84 2.00 -11.76
C LEU A 70 -31.47 1.36 -13.11
N ASP A 71 -30.17 1.19 -13.36
CA ASP A 71 -29.62 0.62 -14.60
C ASP A 71 -29.70 -0.92 -14.60
N ASP A 72 -30.87 -1.45 -14.29
CA ASP A 72 -31.14 -2.89 -14.26
C ASP A 72 -32.54 -3.18 -14.82
N ARG A 73 -32.71 -4.40 -15.36
CA ARG A 73 -33.98 -4.85 -15.91
C ARG A 73 -35.04 -5.07 -14.83
N ILE A 74 -34.65 -5.32 -13.58
CA ILE A 74 -35.56 -5.48 -12.44
C ILE A 74 -36.44 -4.24 -12.22
N ALA A 75 -35.97 -3.07 -12.65
CA ALA A 75 -36.72 -1.82 -12.55
C ALA A 75 -37.70 -1.59 -13.72
N ARG A 76 -37.63 -2.35 -14.81
CA ARG A 76 -38.48 -2.14 -15.98
C ARG A 76 -39.76 -2.97 -15.88
N VAL A 77 -40.92 -2.33 -16.10
CA VAL A 77 -42.22 -3.01 -16.05
C VAL A 77 -42.75 -3.17 -17.46
N TYR A 78 -43.04 -4.42 -17.83
CA TYR A 78 -43.63 -4.76 -19.11
C TYR A 78 -44.98 -5.44 -18.87
N PHE A 79 -46.00 -5.08 -19.65
CA PHE A 79 -47.28 -5.78 -19.68
C PHE A 79 -47.43 -6.55 -20.99
N PRO A 80 -48.01 -7.76 -20.94
CA PRO A 80 -48.40 -8.48 -22.14
C PRO A 80 -49.61 -7.81 -22.80
N VAL A 81 -49.56 -7.70 -24.12
CA VAL A 81 -50.66 -7.30 -25.02
C VAL A 81 -50.69 -8.30 -26.19
N GLU A 82 -51.75 -8.30 -27.00
CA GLU A 82 -51.91 -9.24 -28.12
C GLU A 82 -50.71 -9.22 -29.09
N GLU A 83 -50.10 -8.05 -29.29
CA GLU A 83 -48.96 -7.83 -30.20
C GLU A 83 -47.59 -8.01 -29.53
N GLY A 84 -47.52 -8.41 -28.25
CA GLY A 84 -46.28 -8.69 -27.53
C GLY A 84 -46.18 -8.04 -26.16
N MET A 85 -45.03 -7.45 -25.83
CA MET A 85 -44.78 -6.83 -24.52
C MET A 85 -44.61 -5.32 -24.67
N VAL A 86 -45.45 -4.53 -24.00
CA VAL A 86 -45.35 -3.06 -23.99
C VAL A 86 -44.70 -2.60 -22.68
N ASN A 87 -43.78 -1.64 -22.78
CA ASN A 87 -43.16 -1.02 -21.61
C ASN A 87 -44.15 -0.08 -20.93
N ALA A 88 -44.61 -0.46 -19.74
CA ALA A 88 -45.59 0.28 -18.96
C ALA A 88 -45.00 1.48 -18.21
N GLY A 89 -43.69 1.46 -18.01
CA GLY A 89 -42.98 2.37 -17.14
C GLY A 89 -41.81 1.71 -16.45
N GLU A 90 -41.16 2.47 -15.59
CA GLU A 90 -39.99 2.02 -14.86
C GLU A 90 -40.11 2.43 -13.38
N TRP A 91 -39.58 1.60 -12.51
CA TRP A 91 -39.36 1.96 -11.11
C TRP A 91 -38.10 2.81 -11.00
N PHE A 92 -38.26 3.98 -10.41
CA PHE A 92 -37.16 4.83 -10.02
C PHE A 92 -36.86 4.61 -8.55
N VAL A 93 -35.59 4.73 -8.19
CA VAL A 93 -35.09 4.49 -6.83
C VAL A 93 -34.57 5.80 -6.25
N GLU A 94 -34.70 6.02 -4.95
CA GLU A 94 -34.11 7.17 -4.26
C GLU A 94 -32.64 7.35 -4.71
N LYS A 95 -32.27 8.60 -5.03
CA LYS A 95 -31.04 8.91 -5.79
C LYS A 95 -29.75 8.36 -5.15
N ASN A 96 -29.65 8.34 -3.82
CA ASN A 96 -28.47 7.84 -3.12
C ASN A 96 -28.40 6.32 -3.19
N VAL A 97 -29.53 5.64 -3.03
CA VAL A 97 -29.62 4.18 -3.21
C VAL A 97 -29.34 3.81 -4.67
N ALA A 98 -29.96 4.50 -5.63
CA ALA A 98 -29.74 4.28 -7.06
C ALA A 98 -28.25 4.42 -7.43
N ARG A 99 -27.56 5.44 -6.90
CA ARG A 99 -26.12 5.62 -7.10
C ARG A 99 -25.31 4.41 -6.62
N LEU A 100 -25.58 3.91 -5.41
CA LEU A 100 -24.85 2.76 -4.85
C LEU A 100 -25.07 1.51 -5.70
N LEU A 101 -26.33 1.24 -6.07
CA LEU A 101 -26.68 0.06 -6.87
C LEU A 101 -26.17 0.15 -8.31
N ASN A 102 -26.33 1.30 -8.99
CA ASN A 102 -25.81 1.49 -10.34
C ASN A 102 -24.29 1.35 -10.39
N ASN A 103 -23.58 1.87 -9.38
CA ASN A 103 -22.13 1.65 -9.28
C ASN A 103 -21.79 0.18 -9.09
N PHE A 104 -22.48 -0.52 -8.19
CA PHE A 104 -22.28 -1.95 -7.95
C PHE A 104 -22.58 -2.81 -9.18
N LEU A 105 -23.61 -2.45 -9.95
CA LEU A 105 -24.08 -3.16 -11.15
C LEU A 105 -23.36 -2.73 -12.44
N SER A 106 -22.62 -1.62 -12.41
CA SER A 106 -21.96 -1.05 -13.58
C SER A 106 -21.03 -2.04 -14.29
N ARG A 107 -20.84 -1.85 -15.60
CA ARG A 107 -19.86 -2.59 -16.39
C ARG A 107 -18.44 -2.13 -16.08
N ASP A 108 -17.51 -3.05 -16.25
CA ASP A 108 -16.08 -2.77 -16.20
C ASP A 108 -15.53 -2.72 -17.62
N LEU A 109 -15.55 -1.53 -18.22
CA LEU A 109 -15.19 -1.35 -19.63
C LEU A 109 -13.72 -1.70 -19.90
N ILE A 110 -12.85 -1.61 -18.88
CA ILE A 110 -11.43 -1.95 -19.01
C ILE A 110 -11.27 -3.48 -19.04
N ARG A 111 -11.93 -4.22 -18.15
CA ARG A 111 -11.86 -5.69 -18.14
C ARG A 111 -12.67 -6.35 -19.26
N ASP A 112 -13.71 -5.70 -19.73
CA ASP A 112 -14.53 -6.18 -20.86
C ASP A 112 -13.74 -6.11 -22.19
N TRP A 113 -12.71 -5.25 -22.27
CA TRP A 113 -11.83 -5.14 -23.42
C TRP A 113 -10.62 -6.07 -23.28
N GLY A 114 -10.34 -6.91 -24.28
CA GLY A 114 -9.29 -7.94 -24.20
C GLY A 114 -7.88 -7.40 -23.88
N ILE A 115 -7.53 -6.23 -24.40
CA ILE A 115 -6.26 -5.56 -24.11
C ILE A 115 -6.25 -5.03 -22.67
N GLY A 116 -7.31 -4.35 -22.24
CA GLY A 116 -7.42 -3.85 -20.86
C GLY A 116 -7.39 -4.97 -19.82
N HIS A 117 -8.04 -6.10 -20.09
CA HIS A 117 -7.95 -7.31 -19.28
C HIS A 117 -6.51 -7.81 -19.15
N SER A 118 -5.78 -7.88 -20.27
CA SER A 118 -4.40 -8.37 -20.31
C SER A 118 -3.44 -7.44 -19.59
N LEU A 119 -3.62 -6.11 -19.72
CA LEU A 119 -2.83 -5.12 -18.99
C LEU A 119 -3.06 -5.19 -17.47
N LEU A 120 -4.30 -5.40 -17.03
CA LEU A 120 -4.60 -5.61 -15.61
C LEU A 120 -4.02 -6.92 -15.09
N TRP A 121 -4.10 -7.99 -15.88
CA TRP A 121 -3.45 -9.25 -15.54
C TRP A 121 -1.95 -9.02 -15.34
N LEU A 122 -1.27 -8.39 -16.31
CA LEU A 122 0.16 -8.07 -16.21
C LEU A 122 0.46 -7.21 -14.98
N LYS A 123 -0.34 -6.15 -14.74
CA LYS A 123 -0.20 -5.27 -13.57
C LYS A 123 -0.24 -6.04 -12.26
N ASN A 124 -1.20 -6.95 -12.12
CA ASN A 124 -1.39 -7.71 -10.88
C ASN A 124 -0.22 -8.67 -10.65
N HIS A 125 0.31 -9.27 -11.72
CA HIS A 125 1.45 -10.19 -11.63
C HIS A 125 2.75 -9.45 -11.32
N THR A 126 3.02 -8.34 -12.00
CA THR A 126 4.22 -7.52 -11.73
C THR A 126 4.18 -6.94 -10.32
N THR A 127 3.02 -6.45 -9.87
CA THR A 127 2.83 -5.98 -8.48
C THR A 127 3.10 -7.12 -7.49
N ALA A 128 2.58 -8.31 -7.74
CA ALA A 128 2.80 -9.46 -6.86
C ALA A 128 4.29 -9.84 -6.79
N ILE A 129 5.05 -9.72 -7.89
CA ILE A 129 6.51 -9.95 -7.91
C ILE A 129 7.26 -8.83 -7.18
N GLU A 130 6.92 -7.56 -7.41
CA GLU A 130 7.52 -6.40 -6.71
C GLU A 130 7.44 -6.57 -5.19
N LEU A 131 6.30 -7.07 -4.72
CA LEU A 131 5.97 -7.28 -3.32
C LEU A 131 6.38 -8.66 -2.78
N SER A 132 6.92 -9.54 -3.64
CA SER A 132 7.32 -10.91 -3.28
C SER A 132 8.59 -10.95 -2.45
N LEU A 133 8.87 -12.12 -1.87
CA LEU A 133 10.14 -12.44 -1.20
C LEU A 133 10.52 -11.45 -0.08
N SER A 134 9.53 -10.80 0.52
CA SER A 134 9.70 -9.93 1.67
C SER A 134 8.69 -10.33 2.75
N PRO A 135 9.15 -10.61 3.99
CA PRO A 135 8.24 -10.80 5.12
C PRO A 135 7.63 -9.47 5.59
N PHE A 136 7.83 -8.35 4.87
CA PHE A 136 7.26 -7.05 5.17
C PHE A 136 5.78 -7.13 5.53
N HIS A 137 4.96 -7.80 4.71
CA HIS A 137 3.51 -7.91 4.98
C HIS A 137 3.24 -8.67 6.28
N PHE A 138 3.94 -9.79 6.53
CA PHE A 138 3.77 -10.54 7.78
C PHE A 138 4.16 -9.70 9.00
N ILE A 139 5.30 -9.01 8.94
CA ILE A 139 5.79 -8.16 10.03
C ILE A 139 4.85 -6.96 10.22
N PHE A 140 4.45 -6.29 9.15
CA PHE A 140 3.52 -5.16 9.19
C PHE A 140 2.23 -5.54 9.88
N GLU A 141 1.59 -6.62 9.44
CA GLU A 141 0.29 -7.08 9.96
C GLU A 141 0.40 -7.56 11.41
N THR A 142 1.57 -8.10 11.80
CA THR A 142 1.90 -8.44 13.19
C THR A 142 2.02 -7.19 14.07
N VAL A 143 2.74 -6.17 13.60
CA VAL A 143 2.91 -4.90 14.31
C VAL A 143 1.58 -4.13 14.39
N GLU A 144 0.79 -4.18 13.32
CA GLU A 144 -0.57 -3.64 13.28
C GLU A 144 -1.48 -4.32 14.30
N ALA A 145 -1.45 -5.66 14.38
CA ALA A 145 -2.18 -6.40 15.40
C ALA A 145 -1.78 -5.95 16.82
N ALA A 146 -0.49 -5.72 17.09
CA ALA A 146 -0.04 -5.22 18.39
C ALA A 146 -0.60 -3.81 18.68
N GLY A 147 -0.50 -2.88 17.73
CA GLY A 147 -1.05 -1.53 17.88
C GLY A 147 -2.57 -1.52 18.07
N SER A 148 -3.29 -2.33 17.31
CA SER A 148 -4.74 -2.54 17.46
C SER A 148 -5.10 -3.07 18.86
N GLN A 149 -4.38 -4.07 19.35
CA GLN A 149 -4.62 -4.66 20.67
C GLN A 149 -4.35 -3.67 21.80
N PHE A 150 -3.30 -2.86 21.68
CA PHE A 150 -3.03 -1.77 22.62
C PHE A 150 -4.16 -0.74 22.60
N GLY A 151 -4.59 -0.31 21.42
CA GLY A 151 -5.68 0.65 21.25
C GLY A 151 -7.01 0.16 21.83
N ILE A 152 -7.38 -1.10 21.58
CA ILE A 152 -8.57 -1.74 22.17
C ILE A 152 -8.50 -1.72 23.70
N GLY A 153 -7.35 -2.07 24.27
CA GLY A 153 -7.14 -2.05 25.72
C GLY A 153 -7.20 -0.64 26.31
N LEU A 154 -6.56 0.36 25.67
CA LEU A 154 -6.62 1.76 26.09
C LEU A 154 -8.06 2.30 26.03
N MET A 155 -8.78 2.01 24.95
CA MET A 155 -10.20 2.35 24.82
C MET A 155 -11.03 1.71 25.93
N ARG A 156 -10.71 0.48 26.35
CA ARG A 156 -11.39 -0.20 27.45
C ARG A 156 -11.12 0.50 28.78
N VAL A 157 -9.87 0.83 29.05
CA VAL A 157 -9.47 1.58 30.27
C VAL A 157 -10.21 2.90 30.36
N ILE A 158 -10.21 3.70 29.29
CA ILE A 158 -10.82 5.03 29.34
C ILE A 158 -12.35 4.93 29.31
N ASN A 159 -12.92 4.31 28.28
CA ASN A 159 -14.36 4.41 28.03
C ASN A 159 -15.21 3.56 28.98
N GLN A 160 -14.72 2.40 29.39
CA GLN A 160 -15.45 1.52 30.30
C GLN A 160 -14.89 1.62 31.72
N GLY A 161 -13.57 1.61 31.86
CA GLY A 161 -12.91 1.69 33.16
C GLY A 161 -13.18 3.00 33.89
N LEU A 162 -12.79 4.12 33.27
CA LEU A 162 -12.89 5.44 33.88
C LEU A 162 -14.28 6.05 33.70
N LEU A 163 -14.78 6.13 32.46
CA LEU A 163 -16.04 6.85 32.17
C LEU A 163 -17.30 6.10 32.64
N GLN A 164 -17.31 4.76 32.58
CA GLN A 164 -18.42 3.93 33.09
C GLN A 164 -18.15 3.38 34.49
N LEU A 165 -17.07 3.79 35.15
CA LEU A 165 -16.70 3.39 36.51
C LEU A 165 -16.61 1.87 36.70
N ASN A 166 -16.07 1.15 35.71
CA ASN A 166 -15.95 -0.32 35.74
C ASN A 166 -14.48 -0.76 35.97
N PRO A 167 -14.05 -0.97 37.22
CA PRO A 167 -12.65 -1.34 37.52
C PRO A 167 -12.21 -2.67 36.89
N ALA A 168 -13.14 -3.63 36.74
CA ALA A 168 -12.85 -4.89 36.06
C ALA A 168 -12.55 -4.69 34.57
N ALA A 169 -13.26 -3.77 33.91
CA ALA A 169 -12.96 -3.38 32.53
C ALA A 169 -11.61 -2.66 32.43
N ALA A 170 -11.26 -1.79 33.39
CA ALA A 170 -9.94 -1.16 33.44
C ALA A 170 -8.81 -2.20 33.55
N ALA A 171 -8.92 -3.16 34.49
CA ALA A 171 -7.94 -4.24 34.65
C ALA A 171 -7.81 -5.11 33.38
N LYS A 172 -8.94 -5.46 32.75
CA LYS A 172 -8.95 -6.16 31.46
C LYS A 172 -8.25 -5.35 30.38
N GLY A 173 -8.50 -4.04 30.30
CA GLY A 173 -7.87 -3.13 29.34
C GLY A 173 -6.35 -3.02 29.52
N LEU A 174 -5.88 -2.93 30.77
CA LEU A 174 -4.44 -2.94 31.08
C LEU A 174 -3.78 -4.27 30.68
N ARG A 175 -4.43 -5.42 30.96
CA ARG A 175 -3.95 -6.72 30.49
C ARG A 175 -3.91 -6.78 28.96
N GLU A 176 -4.91 -6.23 28.31
CA GLU A 176 -4.97 -6.13 26.85
C GLU A 176 -3.82 -5.31 26.27
N MET A 177 -3.46 -4.18 26.89
CA MET A 177 -2.28 -3.37 26.53
C MET A 177 -0.97 -4.14 26.76
N ALA A 178 -0.80 -4.76 27.92
CA ALA A 178 0.41 -5.51 28.28
C ALA A 178 0.65 -6.75 27.38
N THR A 179 -0.42 -7.37 26.90
CA THR A 179 -0.35 -8.53 26.00
C THR A 179 -0.34 -8.17 24.52
N SER A 180 -0.25 -6.87 24.17
CA SER A 180 -0.18 -6.41 22.78
C SER A 180 0.94 -7.04 21.94
N PRO A 181 2.15 -7.37 22.47
CA PRO A 181 3.15 -8.07 21.66
C PRO A 181 2.72 -9.47 21.19
N LEU A 182 1.75 -10.10 21.87
CA LEU A 182 1.21 -11.42 21.53
C LEU A 182 -0.10 -11.34 20.72
N ALA A 183 -0.54 -10.12 20.38
CA ALA A 183 -1.83 -9.86 19.77
C ALA A 183 -2.04 -10.60 18.45
N ALA A 184 -1.02 -10.62 17.59
CA ALA A 184 -1.06 -11.28 16.29
C ALA A 184 -1.44 -12.77 16.41
N HIS A 185 -0.79 -13.48 17.34
CA HIS A 185 -1.14 -14.87 17.62
C HIS A 185 -2.56 -14.99 18.19
N GLY A 186 -2.92 -14.13 19.16
CA GLY A 186 -4.24 -14.10 19.77
C GLY A 186 -5.37 -13.90 18.77
N PHE A 187 -5.25 -12.89 17.90
CA PHE A 187 -6.24 -12.59 16.86
C PHE A 187 -6.30 -13.67 15.80
N ALA A 188 -5.16 -14.16 15.30
CA ALA A 188 -5.15 -15.23 14.31
C ALA A 188 -5.80 -16.51 14.86
N LYS A 189 -5.55 -16.84 16.13
CA LYS A 189 -6.20 -17.97 16.83
C LYS A 189 -7.70 -17.74 16.98
N LEU A 190 -8.11 -16.54 17.39
CA LEU A 190 -9.53 -16.18 17.53
C LEU A 190 -10.28 -16.24 16.19
N GLY A 191 -9.75 -15.61 15.14
CA GLY A 191 -10.34 -15.69 13.80
C GLY A 191 -10.40 -17.13 13.28
N GLY A 192 -9.39 -17.95 13.58
CA GLY A 192 -9.42 -19.38 13.28
C GLY A 192 -10.56 -20.13 14.00
N LYS A 193 -10.80 -19.83 15.28
CA LYS A 193 -11.94 -20.38 16.05
C LYS A 193 -13.28 -19.96 15.45
N VAL A 194 -13.44 -18.69 15.07
CA VAL A 194 -14.64 -18.17 14.41
C VAL A 194 -14.91 -18.92 13.11
N ILE A 195 -13.89 -19.08 12.25
CA ILE A 195 -14.03 -19.83 10.99
C ILE A 195 -14.42 -21.29 11.24
N ARG A 196 -13.87 -21.94 12.28
CA ARG A 196 -14.26 -23.31 12.65
C ARG A 196 -15.72 -23.38 13.10
N TYR A 197 -16.15 -22.43 13.94
CA TYR A 197 -17.52 -22.36 14.41
C TYR A 197 -18.53 -22.13 13.27
N ILE A 198 -18.19 -21.30 12.27
CA ILE A 198 -19.02 -21.10 11.07
C ILE A 198 -19.15 -22.39 10.24
N LYS A 199 -18.07 -23.16 10.13
CA LYS A 199 -18.03 -24.37 9.29
C LYS A 199 -18.82 -25.52 9.91
N ASP A 200 -18.64 -25.76 11.20
CA ASP A 200 -19.30 -26.83 11.93
C ASP A 200 -19.47 -26.44 13.40
N PRO A 201 -20.55 -25.71 13.73
CA PRO A 201 -20.76 -25.22 15.08
C PRO A 201 -20.96 -26.37 16.06
N ALA A 202 -21.72 -27.40 15.67
CA ALA A 202 -22.09 -28.51 16.54
C ALA A 202 -20.88 -29.35 16.96
N GLU A 203 -19.94 -29.60 16.04
CA GLU A 203 -18.73 -30.33 16.37
C GLU A 203 -17.70 -29.45 17.08
N PHE A 204 -17.57 -28.18 16.66
CA PHE A 204 -16.59 -27.28 17.28
C PHE A 204 -16.85 -27.07 18.77
N ILE A 205 -18.11 -26.89 19.19
CA ILE A 205 -18.46 -26.65 20.60
C ILE A 205 -18.19 -27.85 21.53
N LYS A 206 -18.05 -29.07 20.98
CA LYS A 206 -17.66 -30.25 21.77
C LYS A 206 -16.17 -30.22 22.14
N THR A 207 -15.35 -29.50 21.39
CA THR A 207 -13.92 -29.36 21.67
C THR A 207 -13.68 -28.39 22.83
N THR A 208 -12.61 -28.57 23.61
CA THR A 208 -12.17 -27.59 24.64
C THR A 208 -11.98 -26.18 24.07
N GLY A 209 -11.54 -26.10 22.81
CA GLY A 209 -11.38 -24.85 22.08
C GLY A 209 -12.70 -24.13 21.79
N GLY A 210 -13.76 -24.88 21.51
CA GLY A 210 -15.11 -24.37 21.29
C GLY A 210 -15.85 -24.04 22.57
N GLN A 211 -15.74 -24.87 23.61
CA GLN A 211 -16.30 -24.57 24.94
C GLN A 211 -15.73 -23.25 25.49
N SER A 212 -14.41 -23.06 25.42
CA SER A 212 -13.78 -21.79 25.82
C SER A 212 -14.20 -20.61 24.93
N PHE A 213 -14.45 -20.84 23.64
CA PHE A 213 -14.91 -19.81 22.71
C PHE A 213 -16.32 -19.33 23.04
N ILE A 214 -17.28 -20.24 23.24
CA ILE A 214 -18.66 -19.87 23.58
C ILE A 214 -18.77 -19.26 24.97
N LYS A 215 -17.97 -19.74 25.93
CA LYS A 215 -17.88 -19.08 27.25
C LYS A 215 -17.40 -17.63 27.13
N GLN A 216 -16.50 -17.34 26.19
CA GLN A 216 -16.00 -15.99 25.95
C GLN A 216 -16.96 -15.13 25.11
N PHE A 217 -17.67 -15.74 24.17
CA PHE A 217 -18.60 -15.09 23.24
C PHE A 217 -19.92 -15.86 23.21
N PRO A 218 -20.80 -15.68 24.22
CA PRO A 218 -22.07 -16.39 24.27
C PRO A 218 -22.95 -16.09 23.04
N ASP A 219 -22.86 -14.86 22.51
CA ASP A 219 -23.61 -14.42 21.33
C ASP A 219 -22.83 -14.57 20.01
N ALA A 220 -21.92 -15.55 19.92
CA ALA A 220 -21.01 -15.70 18.78
C ALA A 220 -21.73 -15.73 17.42
N MET A 221 -22.87 -16.42 17.31
CA MET A 221 -23.64 -16.45 16.05
C MET A 221 -24.18 -15.08 15.67
N GLN A 222 -24.67 -14.29 16.63
CA GLN A 222 -25.14 -12.94 16.34
C GLN A 222 -23.98 -12.03 15.92
N ILE A 223 -22.82 -12.15 16.56
CA ILE A 223 -21.61 -11.40 16.17
C ILE A 223 -21.14 -11.79 14.75
N ILE A 224 -21.28 -13.05 14.36
CA ILE A 224 -21.00 -13.52 12.99
C ILE A 224 -21.98 -12.93 11.99
N ASN A 225 -23.27 -12.92 12.31
CA ASN A 225 -24.27 -12.30 11.46
C ASN A 225 -24.00 -10.79 11.30
N ASP A 226 -23.62 -10.12 12.38
CA ASP A 226 -23.24 -8.72 12.37
C ASP A 226 -21.96 -8.47 11.55
N LEU A 227 -20.96 -9.37 11.61
CA LEU A 227 -19.77 -9.32 10.74
C LEU A 227 -20.17 -9.32 9.26
N PHE A 228 -21.05 -10.23 8.84
CA PHE A 228 -21.52 -10.29 7.46
C PHE A 228 -22.40 -9.10 7.08
N ALA A 229 -23.29 -8.64 7.96
CA ALA A 229 -24.08 -7.43 7.77
C ALA A 229 -23.21 -6.15 7.71
N GLY A 230 -22.04 -6.20 8.33
CA GLY A 230 -20.97 -5.22 8.28
C GLY A 230 -20.19 -5.20 6.96
N GLY A 231 -20.39 -6.20 6.09
CA GLY A 231 -19.64 -6.35 4.83
C GLY A 231 -18.37 -7.22 4.97
N GLY A 232 -18.24 -7.96 6.07
CA GLY A 232 -17.13 -8.85 6.34
C GLY A 232 -17.05 -10.04 5.41
N LYS A 233 -15.81 -10.45 5.08
CA LYS A 233 -15.51 -11.69 4.35
C LYS A 233 -14.57 -12.58 5.17
N LEU A 234 -14.76 -13.88 5.06
CA LEU A 234 -13.90 -14.88 5.74
C LEU A 234 -12.56 -15.11 5.04
N SER A 235 -12.39 -14.56 3.84
CA SER A 235 -11.18 -14.64 3.04
C SER A 235 -10.90 -13.31 2.37
N MET A 236 -9.72 -13.19 1.78
CA MET A 236 -9.39 -12.12 0.84
C MET A 236 -10.47 -11.99 -0.25
N TRP A 237 -10.75 -10.76 -0.66
CA TRP A 237 -11.67 -10.46 -1.77
C TRP A 237 -11.17 -11.08 -3.08
N GLU A 238 -12.08 -11.63 -3.86
CA GLU A 238 -11.80 -12.48 -5.02
C GLU A 238 -11.03 -11.75 -6.12
N GLY A 239 -11.22 -10.45 -6.29
CA GLY A 239 -10.51 -9.69 -7.31
C GLY A 239 -9.05 -9.35 -6.96
N TYR A 240 -8.58 -9.67 -5.74
CA TYR A 240 -7.14 -9.70 -5.43
C TYR A 240 -6.49 -11.04 -5.79
N ARG A 241 -7.27 -12.12 -5.96
CA ARG A 241 -6.72 -13.44 -6.29
C ARG A 241 -6.17 -13.44 -7.71
N VAL A 242 -4.88 -13.75 -7.82
CA VAL A 242 -4.18 -13.83 -9.11
C VAL A 242 -4.44 -15.19 -9.79
N ASN A 243 -4.69 -16.26 -9.02
CA ASN A 243 -4.96 -17.62 -9.50
C ASN A 243 -3.86 -18.21 -10.40
N SER A 244 -2.62 -17.78 -10.23
CA SER A 244 -1.42 -18.24 -10.91
C SER A 244 -1.16 -19.73 -10.71
N ILE A 245 -1.37 -20.29 -9.51
CA ILE A 245 -1.22 -21.74 -9.26
C ILE A 245 -2.19 -22.54 -10.13
N LYS A 246 -3.46 -22.13 -10.15
CA LYS A 246 -4.48 -22.79 -10.95
C LYS A 246 -4.16 -22.68 -12.43
N ALA A 247 -3.78 -21.49 -12.90
CA ALA A 247 -3.39 -21.28 -14.30
C ALA A 247 -2.15 -22.11 -14.70
N PHE A 248 -1.18 -22.27 -13.79
CA PHE A 248 -0.02 -23.14 -13.99
C PHE A 248 -0.40 -24.61 -14.06
N GLN A 249 -1.24 -25.08 -13.13
CA GLN A 249 -1.76 -26.46 -13.14
C GLN A 249 -2.58 -26.74 -14.41
N GLU A 250 -3.42 -25.80 -14.84
CA GLU A 250 -4.18 -25.90 -16.10
C GLU A 250 -3.26 -25.92 -17.32
N ALA A 251 -2.16 -25.16 -17.31
CA ALA A 251 -1.15 -25.20 -18.38
C ALA A 251 -0.38 -26.52 -18.43
N LEU A 252 -0.05 -27.11 -17.27
CA LEU A 252 0.59 -28.43 -17.17
C LEU A 252 -0.34 -29.59 -17.53
N SER A 253 -1.62 -29.49 -17.18
CA SER A 253 -2.61 -30.56 -17.34
C SER A 253 -3.33 -30.52 -18.68
N ALA A 254 -2.83 -29.76 -19.67
CA ALA A 254 -3.43 -29.49 -20.98
C ALA A 254 -4.27 -30.65 -21.57
N GLU A 255 -5.52 -30.71 -21.15
CA GLU A 255 -6.57 -31.62 -21.63
C GLU A 255 -7.80 -30.78 -22.05
N LYS A 256 -7.95 -29.56 -21.51
CA LYS A 256 -9.14 -28.70 -21.68
C LYS A 256 -9.23 -27.91 -22.99
N GLN A 257 -8.25 -28.00 -23.89
CA GLN A 257 -8.20 -27.16 -25.10
C GLN A 257 -7.94 -27.92 -26.41
N GLY A 258 -7.99 -29.25 -26.43
CA GLY A 258 -7.65 -30.04 -27.63
C GLY A 258 -6.16 -30.07 -27.97
N ILE A 259 -5.32 -29.59 -27.04
CA ILE A 259 -3.85 -29.66 -27.05
C ILE A 259 -3.47 -30.93 -26.27
N ARG A 260 -2.54 -31.77 -26.76
CA ARG A 260 -2.19 -33.01 -26.06
C ARG A 260 -1.52 -32.70 -24.72
N LYS A 261 -1.72 -33.59 -23.75
CA LYS A 261 -1.08 -33.55 -22.42
C LYS A 261 0.44 -33.39 -22.59
N GLY A 262 0.97 -32.24 -22.19
CA GLY A 262 2.40 -31.92 -22.29
C GLY A 262 2.82 -30.90 -23.35
N GLU A 263 1.95 -30.35 -24.21
CA GLU A 263 2.45 -29.47 -25.30
C GLU A 263 2.59 -27.96 -24.94
N ASN A 264 2.06 -27.49 -23.80
CA ASN A 264 2.15 -26.07 -23.39
C ASN A 264 3.28 -25.79 -22.36
N TYR A 265 4.47 -26.37 -22.55
CA TYR A 265 5.61 -26.16 -21.65
C TYR A 265 6.01 -24.68 -21.56
N ILE A 266 5.97 -23.94 -22.67
CA ILE A 266 6.27 -22.50 -22.68
C ILE A 266 5.26 -21.75 -21.80
N GLY A 267 3.97 -22.07 -21.90
CA GLY A 267 2.95 -21.47 -21.05
C GLY A 267 3.07 -21.85 -19.57
N ALA A 268 3.52 -23.07 -19.26
CA ALA A 268 3.81 -23.50 -17.89
C ALA A 268 5.04 -22.77 -17.32
N VAL A 269 6.12 -22.65 -18.09
CA VAL A 269 7.35 -21.93 -17.69
C VAL A 269 7.06 -20.46 -17.40
N ILE A 270 6.29 -19.78 -18.25
CA ILE A 270 5.90 -18.36 -18.03
C ILE A 270 5.08 -18.21 -16.73
N ARG A 271 4.26 -19.21 -16.38
CA ARG A 271 3.38 -19.17 -15.21
C ARG A 271 4.05 -19.67 -13.92
N LEU A 272 5.23 -20.28 -14.00
CA LEU A 272 5.93 -20.86 -12.85
C LEU A 272 6.29 -19.81 -11.79
N ALA A 273 6.96 -18.73 -12.18
CA ALA A 273 7.38 -17.70 -11.23
C ALA A 273 6.20 -17.03 -10.51
N PRO A 274 5.12 -16.61 -11.21
CA PRO A 274 3.90 -16.16 -10.54
C PRO A 274 3.22 -17.19 -9.64
N ALA A 275 3.23 -18.47 -10.02
CA ALA A 275 2.64 -19.55 -9.22
C ALA A 275 3.44 -19.82 -7.94
N LEU A 276 4.78 -19.81 -8.01
CA LEU A 276 5.65 -19.91 -6.83
C LEU A 276 5.43 -18.74 -5.88
N ASN A 277 5.32 -17.53 -6.41
CA ASN A 277 5.02 -16.35 -5.58
C ASN A 277 3.65 -16.48 -4.89
N GLU A 278 2.60 -16.87 -5.63
CA GLU A 278 1.29 -17.12 -5.03
C GLU A 278 1.38 -18.20 -3.94
N MET A 279 2.10 -19.30 -4.18
CA MET A 279 2.27 -20.37 -3.19
C MET A 279 2.90 -19.86 -1.89
N LEU A 280 3.92 -19.01 -1.98
CA LEU A 280 4.59 -18.42 -0.83
C LEU A 280 3.68 -17.42 -0.09
N MET A 281 2.90 -16.63 -0.82
CA MET A 281 2.10 -15.54 -0.26
C MET A 281 0.69 -15.96 0.19
N LYS A 282 0.17 -17.07 -0.34
CA LYS A 282 -1.20 -17.54 -0.07
C LYS A 282 -1.48 -17.80 1.41
N PRO A 283 -0.61 -18.44 2.21
CA PRO A 283 -0.85 -18.58 3.65
C PRO A 283 -1.01 -17.23 4.36
N LEU A 284 -0.30 -16.21 3.92
CA LEU A 284 -0.36 -14.88 4.51
C LEU A 284 -1.70 -14.19 4.18
N PHE A 285 -2.02 -14.05 2.89
CA PHE A 285 -3.19 -13.28 2.44
C PHE A 285 -4.51 -14.05 2.48
N GLU A 286 -4.51 -15.38 2.37
CA GLU A 286 -5.75 -16.16 2.41
C GLU A 286 -6.06 -16.78 3.78
N VAL A 287 -5.09 -16.80 4.70
CA VAL A 287 -5.28 -17.44 6.01
C VAL A 287 -4.94 -16.50 7.15
N TYR A 288 -3.72 -15.97 7.21
CA TYR A 288 -3.25 -15.19 8.36
C TYR A 288 -3.97 -13.84 8.48
N ILE A 289 -3.92 -12.99 7.45
CA ILE A 289 -4.53 -11.66 7.45
C ILE A 289 -6.06 -11.73 7.64
N PRO A 290 -6.82 -12.59 6.93
CA PRO A 290 -8.26 -12.71 7.17
C PRO A 290 -8.59 -13.11 8.62
N ARG A 291 -7.79 -14.00 9.24
CA ARG A 291 -7.98 -14.38 10.65
C ARG A 291 -7.65 -13.23 11.59
N LEU A 292 -6.62 -12.43 11.32
CA LEU A 292 -6.34 -11.22 12.09
C LEU A 292 -7.54 -10.26 12.05
N LYS A 293 -8.04 -9.95 10.86
CA LYS A 293 -9.21 -9.07 10.66
C LYS A 293 -10.44 -9.56 11.43
N ILE A 294 -10.78 -10.84 11.29
CA ILE A 294 -11.92 -11.45 12.02
C ILE A 294 -11.68 -11.40 13.53
N GLY A 295 -10.46 -11.72 13.99
CA GLY A 295 -10.11 -11.70 15.40
C GLY A 295 -10.21 -10.30 16.01
N VAL A 296 -9.72 -9.27 15.31
CA VAL A 296 -9.85 -7.87 15.73
C VAL A 296 -11.30 -7.45 15.73
N PHE A 297 -12.06 -7.76 14.67
CA PHE A 297 -13.50 -7.46 14.62
C PHE A 297 -14.22 -8.07 15.82
N PHE A 298 -14.05 -9.38 16.06
CA PHE A 298 -14.70 -10.06 17.17
C PHE A 298 -14.40 -9.40 18.52
N LYS A 299 -13.14 -9.02 18.75
CA LYS A 299 -12.74 -8.40 20.00
C LYS A 299 -13.25 -6.96 20.14
N GLU A 300 -13.01 -6.12 19.14
CA GLU A 300 -13.38 -4.71 19.14
C GLU A 300 -14.89 -4.53 19.12
N TYR A 301 -15.61 -5.28 18.28
CA TYR A 301 -17.06 -5.21 18.18
C TYR A 301 -17.74 -5.67 19.47
N SER A 302 -17.28 -6.77 20.08
CA SER A 302 -17.83 -7.23 21.38
C SER A 302 -17.64 -6.17 22.47
N GLN A 303 -16.47 -5.53 22.52
CA GLN A 303 -16.26 -4.41 23.43
C GLN A 303 -17.19 -3.22 23.13
N GLN A 304 -17.44 -2.93 21.86
CA GLN A 304 -18.33 -1.83 21.50
C GLN A 304 -19.80 -2.13 21.78
N LEU A 305 -20.23 -3.39 21.64
CA LEU A 305 -21.56 -3.80 22.09
C LEU A 305 -21.76 -3.54 23.59
N GLU A 306 -20.75 -3.86 24.42
CA GLU A 306 -20.75 -3.51 25.85
C GLU A 306 -20.73 -1.98 26.05
N GLN A 307 -19.85 -1.26 25.35
CA GLN A 307 -19.68 0.19 25.50
C GLN A 307 -20.94 0.99 25.11
N TYR A 308 -21.64 0.56 24.06
CA TYR A 308 -22.82 1.23 23.49
C TYR A 308 -24.14 0.55 23.88
N ALA A 309 -24.15 -0.29 24.93
CA ALA A 309 -25.33 -1.08 25.31
C ALA A 309 -26.57 -0.20 25.56
N LYS A 310 -26.40 0.95 26.23
CA LYS A 310 -27.48 1.92 26.48
C LYS A 310 -28.00 2.52 25.16
N GLU A 311 -27.10 3.00 24.30
CA GLU A 311 -27.50 3.59 23.01
C GLU A 311 -28.12 2.59 22.04
N LEU A 312 -27.72 1.32 22.12
CA LEU A 312 -28.32 0.23 21.37
C LEU A 312 -29.74 -0.07 21.87
N ALA A 313 -29.95 -0.13 23.19
CA ALA A 313 -31.26 -0.33 23.80
C ALA A 313 -32.22 0.83 23.49
N GLU A 314 -31.72 2.04 23.43
CA GLU A 314 -32.49 3.26 23.11
C GLU A 314 -32.68 3.48 21.60
N GLY A 315 -32.11 2.62 20.74
CA GLY A 315 -32.20 2.76 19.28
C GLY A 315 -31.43 3.96 18.70
N LYS A 316 -30.60 4.64 19.49
CA LYS A 316 -29.75 5.77 19.04
C LYS A 316 -28.68 5.31 18.04
N ILE A 317 -28.25 4.05 18.14
CA ILE A 317 -27.41 3.36 17.17
C ILE A 317 -27.98 1.96 16.92
N SER A 318 -27.84 1.45 15.70
CA SER A 318 -28.20 0.06 15.39
C SER A 318 -26.97 -0.84 15.40
N ARG A 319 -27.15 -2.12 15.71
CA ARG A 319 -26.10 -3.16 15.60
C ARG A 319 -25.47 -3.18 14.20
N ASN A 320 -26.29 -3.08 13.16
CA ASN A 320 -25.81 -3.05 11.76
C ASN A 320 -24.89 -1.85 11.49
N LYS A 321 -25.23 -0.66 12.00
CA LYS A 321 -24.37 0.52 11.85
C LYS A 321 -23.06 0.32 12.60
N LEU A 322 -23.11 -0.13 13.85
CA LEU A 322 -21.92 -0.37 14.67
C LEU A 322 -21.00 -1.43 14.06
N ALA A 323 -21.58 -2.49 13.50
CA ALA A 323 -20.84 -3.56 12.83
C ALA A 323 -20.14 -3.06 11.56
N ARG A 324 -20.83 -2.27 10.72
CA ARG A 324 -20.24 -1.64 9.53
C ARG A 324 -19.07 -0.72 9.88
N GLU A 325 -19.28 0.17 10.85
CA GLU A 325 -18.24 1.10 11.29
C GLU A 325 -17.02 0.35 11.88
N THR A 326 -17.27 -0.75 12.60
CA THR A 326 -16.19 -1.58 13.15
C THR A 326 -15.44 -2.33 12.06
N TRP A 327 -16.14 -2.94 11.12
CA TRP A 327 -15.50 -3.63 10.00
C TRP A 327 -14.73 -2.66 9.11
N ASP A 328 -15.29 -1.49 8.79
CA ASP A 328 -14.60 -0.44 8.02
C ASP A 328 -13.27 -0.04 8.70
N ARG A 329 -13.25 0.12 10.03
CA ARG A 329 -12.00 0.41 10.76
C ARG A 329 -11.02 -0.76 10.71
N VAL A 330 -11.49 -2.01 10.71
CA VAL A 330 -10.64 -3.20 10.54
C VAL A 330 -10.04 -3.24 9.12
N GLU A 331 -10.82 -2.95 8.08
CA GLU A 331 -10.31 -2.91 6.71
C GLU A 331 -9.38 -1.70 6.47
N ASN A 332 -9.61 -0.58 7.15
CA ASN A 332 -8.75 0.60 7.06
C ASN A 332 -7.31 0.33 7.55
N ARG A 333 -7.16 -0.53 8.57
CA ARG A 333 -5.85 -0.82 9.18
C ARG A 333 -5.15 -2.02 8.53
N PHE A 334 -5.83 -3.14 8.30
CA PHE A 334 -5.21 -4.34 7.72
C PHE A 334 -5.23 -4.37 6.17
N GLY A 335 -5.57 -3.25 5.53
CA GLY A 335 -5.64 -3.17 4.06
C GLY A 335 -6.60 -4.18 3.43
N GLU A 336 -6.33 -4.56 2.17
CA GLU A 336 -7.13 -5.52 1.38
C GLU A 336 -8.65 -5.34 1.52
N MET A 337 -9.11 -4.10 1.45
CA MET A 337 -10.53 -3.81 1.62
C MET A 337 -11.33 -4.56 0.56
N ASN A 338 -12.50 -5.04 0.96
CA ASN A 338 -13.52 -5.51 0.05
C ASN A 338 -14.02 -4.32 -0.79
N PHE A 339 -13.56 -4.23 -2.04
CA PHE A 339 -13.96 -3.17 -2.96
C PHE A 339 -15.47 -3.07 -3.17
N ASP A 340 -16.20 -4.17 -2.98
CA ASP A 340 -17.65 -4.17 -3.14
C ASP A 340 -18.34 -3.34 -2.03
N ASN A 341 -17.71 -3.20 -0.85
CA ASN A 341 -18.17 -2.32 0.23
C ASN A 341 -18.00 -0.82 -0.09
N LEU A 342 -17.19 -0.48 -1.11
CA LEU A 342 -16.95 0.92 -1.50
C LEU A 342 -18.00 1.46 -2.48
N PHE A 343 -18.77 0.57 -3.13
CA PHE A 343 -19.79 0.93 -4.13
C PHE A 343 -19.25 1.91 -5.20
N TRP A 344 -18.03 1.66 -5.67
CA TRP A 344 -17.43 2.41 -6.78
C TRP A 344 -17.90 1.85 -8.11
N ASN A 345 -18.08 2.74 -9.09
CA ASN A 345 -18.24 2.33 -10.48
C ASN A 345 -17.08 1.38 -10.85
N ARG A 346 -17.39 0.26 -11.52
CA ARG A 346 -16.40 -0.81 -11.75
C ARG A 346 -15.27 -0.36 -12.67
N THR A 347 -15.58 0.43 -13.70
CA THR A 347 -14.55 0.99 -14.59
C THR A 347 -13.62 1.94 -13.84
N PHE A 348 -14.18 2.85 -13.02
CA PHE A 348 -13.39 3.74 -12.18
C PHE A 348 -12.51 2.98 -11.18
N LYS A 349 -13.09 1.99 -10.48
CA LYS A 349 -12.35 1.10 -9.58
C LYS A 349 -11.17 0.47 -10.29
N THR A 350 -11.38 -0.08 -11.49
CA THR A 350 -10.36 -0.79 -12.22
C THR A 350 -9.30 0.14 -12.83
N ALA A 351 -9.66 1.36 -13.23
CA ALA A 351 -8.69 2.38 -13.59
C ALA A 351 -7.74 2.68 -12.41
N LEU A 352 -8.29 2.87 -11.20
CA LEU A 352 -7.47 3.07 -10.01
C LEU A 352 -6.63 1.84 -9.66
N GLN A 353 -7.18 0.62 -9.80
CA GLN A 353 -6.43 -0.62 -9.59
C GLN A 353 -5.26 -0.75 -10.57
N PHE A 354 -5.39 -0.28 -11.81
CA PHE A 354 -4.31 -0.27 -12.78
C PHE A 354 -3.25 0.78 -12.42
N MET A 355 -3.68 2.02 -12.18
CA MET A 355 -2.80 3.15 -11.89
C MET A 355 -1.99 2.97 -10.62
N PHE A 356 -2.60 2.46 -9.54
CA PHE A 356 -1.96 2.40 -8.22
C PHE A 356 -1.55 0.97 -7.83
N ARG A 357 -0.45 0.86 -7.09
CA ARG A 357 0.01 -0.44 -6.57
C ARG A 357 -1.02 -1.07 -5.65
N SER A 358 -1.50 -0.31 -4.66
CA SER A 358 -2.57 -0.71 -3.73
C SER A 358 -3.46 0.48 -3.37
N VAL A 359 -4.63 0.57 -4.01
CA VAL A 359 -5.60 1.65 -3.77
C VAL A 359 -6.19 1.59 -2.36
N THR A 360 -6.56 0.39 -1.93
CA THR A 360 -7.27 0.17 -0.66
C THR A 360 -6.38 0.35 0.55
N TRP A 361 -5.09 0.04 0.43
CA TRP A 361 -4.09 0.42 1.42
C TRP A 361 -4.05 1.94 1.64
N LYS A 362 -3.94 2.71 0.55
CA LYS A 362 -3.84 4.17 0.61
C LYS A 362 -5.12 4.79 1.14
N LEU A 363 -6.27 4.30 0.69
CA LEU A 363 -7.57 4.70 1.19
C LEU A 363 -7.72 4.40 2.69
N GLY A 364 -7.26 3.22 3.13
CA GLY A 364 -7.25 2.80 4.52
C GLY A 364 -6.43 3.70 5.41
N ASN A 365 -5.21 4.04 4.99
CA ASN A 365 -4.36 4.98 5.70
C ASN A 365 -5.09 6.32 5.87
N ILE A 366 -5.56 6.92 4.78
CA ILE A 366 -6.24 8.23 4.84
C ILE A 366 -7.47 8.18 5.75
N ARG A 367 -8.32 7.15 5.63
CA ARG A 367 -9.53 6.98 6.45
C ARG A 367 -9.22 6.69 7.91
N GLY A 368 -8.22 5.87 8.20
CA GLY A 368 -7.80 5.51 9.55
C GLY A 368 -7.26 6.72 10.31
N PHE A 369 -6.28 7.42 9.73
CA PHE A 369 -5.68 8.61 10.37
C PHE A 369 -6.66 9.79 10.42
N GLY A 370 -7.32 10.11 9.31
CA GLY A 370 -8.34 11.16 9.27
C GLY A 370 -9.50 10.86 10.21
N GLY A 371 -9.94 9.59 10.26
CA GLY A 371 -10.98 9.11 11.16
C GLY A 371 -10.61 9.27 12.63
N GLY A 372 -9.37 8.97 13.03
CA GLY A 372 -8.93 9.14 14.42
C GLY A 372 -8.94 10.61 14.86
N VAL A 373 -8.39 11.52 14.06
CA VAL A 373 -8.35 12.96 14.39
C VAL A 373 -9.76 13.56 14.41
N VAL A 374 -10.55 13.33 13.35
CA VAL A 374 -11.90 13.89 13.22
C VAL A 374 -12.86 13.25 14.22
N GLY A 375 -12.76 11.94 14.46
CA GLY A 375 -13.56 11.21 15.43
C GLY A 375 -13.32 11.72 16.85
N GLN A 376 -12.06 11.87 17.26
CA GLN A 376 -11.75 12.39 18.58
C GLN A 376 -12.18 13.85 18.76
N ALA A 377 -12.02 14.70 17.74
CA ALA A 377 -12.51 16.07 17.77
C ALA A 377 -14.05 16.15 17.95
N LYS A 378 -14.80 15.22 17.33
CA LYS A 378 -16.25 15.12 17.53
C LYS A 378 -16.60 14.74 18.96
N GLU A 379 -15.90 13.78 19.56
CA GLU A 379 -16.12 13.41 20.98
C GLU A 379 -15.85 14.60 21.90
N PHE A 380 -14.80 15.40 21.68
CA PHE A 380 -14.55 16.61 22.47
C PHE A 380 -15.58 17.74 22.26
N ALA A 381 -16.28 17.74 21.12
CA ALA A 381 -17.36 18.70 20.86
C ALA A 381 -18.70 18.29 21.49
N GLU A 382 -18.88 17.03 21.90
CA GLU A 382 -20.14 16.55 22.51
C GLU A 382 -20.53 17.33 23.79
N PRO A 383 -19.63 17.59 24.76
CA PRO A 383 -19.94 18.44 25.91
C PRO A 383 -20.37 19.87 25.54
N LEU A 384 -19.85 20.43 24.45
CA LEU A 384 -20.23 21.78 24.00
C LEU A 384 -21.66 21.81 23.46
N LYS A 385 -22.14 20.70 22.88
CA LYS A 385 -23.54 20.59 22.45
C LYS A 385 -24.47 20.69 23.65
N PHE A 386 -24.15 20.04 24.76
CA PHE A 386 -24.91 20.14 26.01
C PHE A 386 -25.10 21.60 26.44
N VAL A 387 -24.01 22.37 26.53
CA VAL A 387 -24.06 23.80 26.91
C VAL A 387 -24.94 24.58 25.95
N TYR A 388 -24.73 24.41 24.64
CA TYR A 388 -25.51 25.11 23.61
C TYR A 388 -27.01 24.78 23.63
N THR A 389 -27.37 23.50 23.81
CA THR A 389 -28.78 23.08 23.84
C THR A 389 -29.48 23.49 25.12
N GLN A 390 -28.77 23.50 26.26
CA GLN A 390 -29.27 24.03 27.53
C GLN A 390 -29.58 25.53 27.41
N LEU A 391 -28.68 26.32 26.80
CA LEU A 391 -28.94 27.74 26.50
C LEU A 391 -30.16 27.95 25.57
N LYS A 392 -30.54 26.95 24.78
CA LYS A 392 -31.71 26.96 23.90
C LYS A 392 -32.96 26.30 24.50
N GLY A 393 -32.94 25.94 25.78
CA GLY A 393 -34.07 25.30 26.47
C GLY A 393 -34.44 23.92 25.90
N ARG A 394 -33.50 23.22 25.26
CA ARG A 394 -33.73 21.88 24.68
C ARG A 394 -33.11 20.80 25.57
N PRO A 395 -33.81 19.68 25.82
CA PRO A 395 -33.25 18.59 26.60
C PRO A 395 -32.08 17.94 25.87
N TYR A 396 -30.94 17.85 26.56
CA TYR A 396 -29.76 17.10 26.10
C TYR A 396 -29.10 16.48 27.32
N GLU A 397 -28.84 15.17 27.27
CA GLU A 397 -28.09 14.47 28.32
C GLU A 397 -26.60 14.80 28.18
N PHE A 398 -25.96 15.24 29.26
CA PHE A 398 -24.52 15.41 29.27
C PHE A 398 -23.83 14.07 29.01
N ARG A 399 -22.82 14.09 28.12
CA ARG A 399 -21.97 12.93 27.85
C ARG A 399 -20.51 13.38 27.88
N ALA A 400 -19.73 12.76 28.75
CA ALA A 400 -18.28 12.93 28.76
C ALA A 400 -17.67 12.42 27.44
N PRO A 401 -16.62 13.09 26.92
CA PRO A 401 -15.97 12.71 25.67
C PRO A 401 -15.35 11.33 25.80
N ARG A 402 -15.68 10.41 24.88
CA ARG A 402 -15.04 9.09 24.83
C ARG A 402 -13.71 9.16 24.08
N LEU A 403 -12.84 8.19 24.31
CA LEU A 403 -11.75 7.90 23.38
C LEU A 403 -12.36 7.24 22.14
N ASP A 404 -12.22 7.91 20.99
CA ASP A 404 -12.66 7.40 19.70
C ASP A 404 -11.89 6.11 19.32
N PRO A 405 -12.54 5.07 18.78
CA PRO A 405 -11.86 3.82 18.43
C PRO A 405 -10.70 3.98 17.44
N SER A 406 -10.82 4.86 16.44
CA SER A 406 -9.74 5.15 15.50
C SER A 406 -8.60 5.94 16.15
N MET A 407 -8.91 6.84 17.09
CA MET A 407 -7.88 7.52 17.88
C MET A 407 -7.16 6.58 18.85
N ALA A 408 -7.88 5.61 19.43
CA ALA A 408 -7.30 4.59 20.28
C ALA A 408 -6.31 3.71 19.50
N TRP A 409 -6.70 3.27 18.31
CA TRP A 409 -5.82 2.55 17.37
C TRP A 409 -4.59 3.39 17.00
N LEU A 410 -4.79 4.66 16.63
CA LEU A 410 -3.70 5.57 16.28
C LEU A 410 -2.68 5.69 17.42
N THR A 411 -3.16 5.90 18.65
CA THR A 411 -2.30 5.93 19.84
C THR A 411 -1.55 4.61 20.02
N GLY A 412 -2.24 3.47 19.84
CA GLY A 412 -1.61 2.15 19.90
C GLY A 412 -0.49 1.96 18.88
N ILE A 413 -0.67 2.43 17.65
CA ILE A 413 0.36 2.40 16.61
C ILE A 413 1.53 3.34 16.90
N VAL A 414 1.28 4.54 17.46
CA VAL A 414 2.34 5.43 17.96
C VAL A 414 3.17 4.70 19.00
N VAL A 415 2.55 4.19 20.06
CA VAL A 415 3.24 3.51 21.16
C VAL A 415 4.04 2.31 20.65
N THR A 416 3.42 1.48 19.80
CA THR A 416 4.11 0.31 19.22
C THR A 416 5.32 0.73 18.39
N THR A 417 5.21 1.79 17.59
CA THR A 417 6.33 2.31 16.78
C THR A 417 7.45 2.85 17.66
N VAL A 418 7.11 3.63 18.69
CA VAL A 418 8.07 4.20 19.66
C VAL A 418 8.81 3.09 20.39
N THR A 419 8.09 2.06 20.86
CA THR A 419 8.67 0.92 21.57
C THR A 419 9.61 0.12 20.65
N LEU A 420 9.17 -0.22 19.44
CA LEU A 420 10.01 -0.97 18.50
C LEU A 420 11.24 -0.17 18.07
N SER A 421 11.08 1.13 17.80
CA SER A 421 12.20 1.99 17.44
C SER A 421 13.22 2.09 18.58
N THR A 422 12.74 2.23 19.81
CA THR A 422 13.58 2.22 21.02
C THR A 422 14.36 0.92 21.15
N ILE A 423 13.70 -0.23 21.00
CA ILE A 423 14.34 -1.55 21.09
C ILE A 423 15.38 -1.72 19.97
N ILE A 424 15.03 -1.37 18.72
CA ILE A 424 15.92 -1.49 17.57
C ILE A 424 17.16 -0.62 17.79
N GLN A 425 16.99 0.66 18.14
CA GLN A 425 18.13 1.55 18.36
C GLN A 425 19.01 1.04 19.51
N LYS A 426 18.40 0.70 20.66
CA LYS A 426 19.15 0.20 21.81
C LYS A 426 19.93 -1.09 21.48
N ALA A 427 19.35 -1.99 20.70
CA ALA A 427 19.99 -3.24 20.29
C ALA A 427 21.13 -3.03 19.28
N PHE A 428 21.00 -2.08 18.37
CA PHE A 428 22.00 -1.85 17.30
C PHE A 428 23.11 -0.88 17.70
N THR A 429 22.81 0.14 18.51
CA THR A 429 23.77 1.19 18.86
C THR A 429 24.25 1.12 20.31
N GLY A 430 23.54 0.40 21.17
CA GLY A 430 23.76 0.45 22.62
C GLY A 430 23.22 1.72 23.29
N GLU A 431 22.70 2.68 22.52
CA GLU A 431 22.22 3.97 23.00
C GLU A 431 20.69 4.02 23.02
N TRP A 432 20.14 4.76 23.97
CA TRP A 432 18.71 5.08 23.98
C TRP A 432 18.40 6.18 22.94
N PRO A 433 17.16 6.26 22.42
CA PRO A 433 16.72 7.39 21.61
C PRO A 433 17.00 8.74 22.30
N SER A 434 17.68 9.65 21.61
CA SER A 434 18.07 10.96 22.18
C SER A 434 17.34 12.14 21.55
N GLU A 435 16.61 11.91 20.46
CA GLU A 435 15.91 12.95 19.70
C GLU A 435 14.60 12.42 19.14
N LEU A 436 13.63 13.30 18.86
CA LEU A 436 12.27 12.90 18.47
C LEU A 436 12.23 11.96 17.25
N ARG A 437 13.12 12.14 16.28
CA ARG A 437 13.20 11.30 15.08
C ARG A 437 13.68 9.87 15.37
N ASP A 438 14.42 9.63 16.45
CA ASP A 438 14.88 8.28 16.83
C ASP A 438 13.70 7.36 17.17
N TYR A 439 12.60 7.91 17.67
CA TYR A 439 11.39 7.16 18.02
C TYR A 439 10.54 6.71 16.82
N PHE A 440 10.82 7.21 15.62
CA PHE A 440 10.14 6.84 14.38
C PHE A 440 11.10 6.25 13.34
N PHE A 441 12.36 6.66 13.39
CA PHE A 441 13.43 6.27 12.48
C PHE A 441 14.71 5.97 13.28
N PRO A 442 14.77 4.80 13.95
CA PRO A 442 15.89 4.45 14.82
C PRO A 442 17.21 4.36 14.06
N LYS A 443 18.29 4.75 14.74
CA LYS A 443 19.67 4.62 14.25
C LYS A 443 20.10 3.15 14.26
N THR A 444 20.95 2.79 13.30
CA THR A 444 21.56 1.45 13.19
C THR A 444 23.01 1.41 13.67
N GLY A 445 23.59 2.56 14.07
CA GLY A 445 24.98 2.68 14.52
C GLY A 445 25.99 2.80 13.37
N GLN A 446 25.57 2.56 12.13
CA GLN A 446 26.39 2.75 10.95
C GLN A 446 26.22 4.12 10.31
N ARG A 447 27.17 4.45 9.45
CA ARG A 447 27.12 5.62 8.59
C ARG A 447 27.08 5.22 7.13
N ASP A 448 26.33 5.96 6.32
CA ASP A 448 26.32 5.78 4.88
C ASP A 448 27.55 6.43 4.23
N ARG A 449 27.63 6.32 2.90
CA ARG A 449 28.72 6.89 2.09
C ARG A 449 28.88 8.40 2.22
N GLU A 450 27.86 9.10 2.73
CA GLU A 450 27.86 10.55 2.93
C GLU A 450 28.26 10.91 4.38
N GLY A 451 28.53 9.90 5.22
CA GLY A 451 28.84 10.05 6.62
C GLY A 451 27.60 10.18 7.51
N ASN A 452 26.39 10.04 6.97
CA ASN A 452 25.16 10.20 7.72
C ASN A 452 24.80 8.92 8.47
N GLN A 453 24.24 9.04 9.67
CA GLN A 453 23.73 7.90 10.42
C GLN A 453 22.65 7.17 9.61
N ILE A 454 22.84 5.86 9.40
CA ILE A 454 21.85 5.03 8.73
C ILE A 454 20.70 4.82 9.71
N ARG A 455 19.51 5.22 9.27
CA ARG A 455 18.25 5.04 9.98
C ARG A 455 17.35 4.10 9.20
N VAL A 456 16.57 3.31 9.92
CA VAL A 456 15.55 2.44 9.32
C VAL A 456 14.16 2.95 9.66
N SER A 457 13.20 2.70 8.78
CA SER A 457 11.78 2.87 9.07
C SER A 457 11.25 1.57 9.66
N VAL A 458 10.58 1.65 10.80
CA VAL A 458 9.74 0.55 11.27
C VAL A 458 8.60 0.34 10.24
N PRO A 459 8.24 -0.91 9.90
CA PRO A 459 7.13 -1.20 8.98
C PRO A 459 5.77 -0.88 9.62
N THR A 460 5.50 0.43 9.71
CA THR A 460 4.25 1.05 10.17
C THR A 460 3.89 2.18 9.20
N TYR A 461 2.77 2.86 9.46
CA TYR A 461 2.23 3.87 8.55
C TYR A 461 2.97 5.22 8.57
N PHE A 462 3.83 5.47 9.55
CA PHE A 462 4.41 6.81 9.75
C PHE A 462 5.23 7.29 8.56
N ARG A 463 5.93 6.38 7.87
CA ARG A 463 6.64 6.72 6.63
C ARG A 463 5.69 7.29 5.57
N ASP A 464 4.55 6.64 5.35
CA ASP A 464 3.56 7.05 4.36
C ASP A 464 2.90 8.38 4.76
N LEU A 465 2.57 8.57 6.03
CA LEU A 465 1.98 9.81 6.55
C LEU A 465 2.90 11.01 6.43
N LEU A 466 4.16 10.83 6.84
CA LEU A 466 5.15 11.89 6.80
C LEU A 466 5.48 12.29 5.37
N SER A 467 5.50 11.31 4.46
CA SER A 467 5.63 11.54 3.01
C SER A 467 4.43 12.31 2.46
N LEU A 468 3.20 11.91 2.81
CA LEU A 468 1.97 12.60 2.38
C LEU A 468 1.91 14.05 2.89
N LYS A 469 2.30 14.30 4.14
CA LYS A 469 2.33 15.65 4.73
C LYS A 469 3.35 16.57 4.06
N ARG A 470 4.51 16.04 3.68
CA ARG A 470 5.63 16.85 3.16
C ARG A 470 5.62 17.02 1.65
N ALA A 471 5.31 15.96 0.92
CA ALA A 471 5.39 15.91 -0.54
C ALA A 471 4.20 15.13 -1.13
N PRO A 472 2.97 15.67 -1.06
CA PRO A 472 1.75 14.93 -1.43
C PRO A 472 1.73 14.49 -2.90
N LEU A 473 2.23 15.33 -3.82
CA LEU A 473 2.29 14.99 -5.25
C LEU A 473 3.28 13.84 -5.50
N THR A 474 4.50 13.96 -4.97
CA THR A 474 5.53 12.91 -5.05
C THR A 474 5.07 11.61 -4.38
N TYR A 475 4.31 11.69 -3.28
CA TYR A 475 3.71 10.53 -2.64
C TYR A 475 2.70 9.82 -3.55
N ILE A 476 1.87 10.56 -4.29
CA ILE A 476 0.94 10.00 -5.27
C ILE A 476 1.70 9.32 -6.41
N GLU A 477 2.71 9.99 -6.97
CA GLU A 477 3.57 9.45 -8.04
C GLU A 477 4.26 8.14 -7.62
N HIS A 478 4.85 8.10 -6.42
CA HIS A 478 5.45 6.88 -5.87
C HIS A 478 4.44 5.79 -5.51
N SER A 479 3.16 6.13 -5.42
CA SER A 479 2.09 5.17 -5.16
C SER A 479 1.59 4.47 -6.43
N PHE A 480 1.99 4.93 -7.62
CA PHE A 480 1.67 4.26 -8.87
C PHE A 480 2.18 2.82 -8.90
N SER A 481 1.47 1.97 -9.64
CA SER A 481 1.91 0.61 -9.90
C SER A 481 3.19 0.63 -10.73
N GLY A 482 4.13 -0.29 -10.47
CA GLY A 482 5.38 -0.27 -11.21
C GLY A 482 5.18 -0.53 -12.70
N LEU A 483 4.16 -1.32 -13.10
CA LEU A 483 3.79 -1.42 -14.52
C LEU A 483 3.40 -0.06 -15.10
N PHE A 484 2.53 0.71 -14.42
CA PHE A 484 2.11 2.01 -14.91
C PHE A 484 3.29 2.98 -15.03
N SER A 485 4.11 3.09 -13.97
CA SER A 485 5.33 3.92 -14.00
C SER A 485 6.28 3.50 -15.11
N LYS A 486 6.57 2.20 -15.25
CA LYS A 486 7.50 1.70 -16.27
C LYS A 486 6.99 1.84 -17.69
N LEU A 487 5.67 1.79 -17.91
CA LEU A 487 5.07 2.09 -19.21
C LEU A 487 5.26 3.56 -19.58
N LEU A 488 5.08 4.48 -18.62
CA LEU A 488 5.36 5.91 -18.83
C LEU A 488 6.85 6.16 -19.07
N GLU A 489 7.72 5.51 -18.30
CA GLU A 489 9.18 5.56 -18.49
C GLU A 489 9.58 5.07 -19.89
N ALA A 490 9.06 3.90 -20.31
CA ALA A 490 9.31 3.35 -21.65
C ALA A 490 8.77 4.25 -22.77
N TRP A 491 7.62 4.87 -22.56
CA TRP A 491 7.01 5.82 -23.50
C TRP A 491 7.86 7.09 -23.65
N HIS A 492 8.38 7.63 -22.55
CA HIS A 492 9.27 8.79 -22.56
C HIS A 492 10.73 8.45 -22.85
N ASN A 493 11.06 7.17 -23.04
CA ASN A 493 12.42 6.63 -23.12
C ASN A 493 13.32 7.15 -21.99
N GLN A 494 12.80 7.24 -20.76
CA GLN A 494 13.54 7.71 -19.59
C GLN A 494 13.20 6.85 -18.38
N ASP A 495 14.22 6.28 -17.75
CA ASP A 495 14.06 5.51 -16.51
C ASP A 495 13.74 6.41 -15.31
N PHE A 496 13.52 5.79 -14.14
CA PHE A 496 13.31 6.50 -12.87
C PHE A 496 14.39 7.55 -12.52
N TYR A 497 15.61 7.40 -13.03
CA TYR A 497 16.72 8.32 -12.79
C TYR A 497 16.85 9.41 -13.87
N GLY A 498 16.01 9.37 -14.91
CA GLY A 498 16.05 10.27 -16.06
C GLY A 498 17.02 9.83 -17.16
N ASN A 499 17.59 8.63 -17.10
CA ASN A 499 18.49 8.11 -18.13
C ASN A 499 17.74 7.39 -19.25
N PHE A 500 18.33 7.29 -20.43
CA PHE A 500 17.70 6.58 -21.55
C PHE A 500 17.58 5.08 -21.28
N ILE A 501 16.41 4.51 -21.60
CA ILE A 501 16.18 3.05 -21.50
C ILE A 501 16.83 2.34 -22.69
N TYR A 502 16.74 2.94 -23.87
CA TYR A 502 17.39 2.50 -25.10
C TYR A 502 17.98 3.69 -25.84
N ASP A 503 18.92 3.43 -26.74
CA ASP A 503 19.49 4.50 -27.55
C ASP A 503 18.42 5.04 -28.53
N PRO A 504 18.18 6.36 -28.61
CA PRO A 504 17.28 6.94 -29.61
C PRO A 504 17.64 6.58 -31.06
N GLN A 505 18.87 6.18 -31.34
CA GLN A 505 19.36 5.75 -32.65
C GLN A 505 19.20 4.24 -32.88
N ASP A 506 18.80 3.45 -31.88
CA ASP A 506 18.62 2.00 -32.03
C ASP A 506 17.51 1.66 -33.07
N PRO A 507 17.62 0.53 -33.78
CA PRO A 507 16.55 0.02 -34.64
C PRO A 507 15.24 -0.22 -33.87
N GLY A 508 14.10 -0.06 -34.53
CA GLY A 508 12.77 -0.12 -33.89
C GLY A 508 12.51 -1.40 -33.08
N LEU A 509 12.95 -2.56 -33.58
CA LEU A 509 12.81 -3.83 -32.86
C LEU A 509 13.64 -3.87 -31.57
N LYS A 510 14.86 -3.31 -31.58
CA LYS A 510 15.72 -3.22 -30.39
C LYS A 510 15.11 -2.29 -29.34
N LYS A 511 14.56 -1.14 -29.76
CA LYS A 511 13.81 -0.23 -28.89
C LYS A 511 12.61 -0.92 -28.23
N LEU A 512 11.84 -1.68 -29.02
CA LEU A 512 10.70 -2.44 -28.51
C LEU A 512 11.13 -3.49 -27.48
N ILE A 513 12.17 -4.28 -27.78
CA ILE A 513 12.69 -5.32 -26.88
C ILE A 513 13.18 -4.71 -25.56
N LEU A 514 13.99 -3.63 -25.64
CA LEU A 514 14.52 -2.96 -24.45
C LEU A 514 13.41 -2.28 -23.63
N GLY A 515 12.44 -1.65 -24.29
CA GLY A 515 11.25 -1.10 -23.65
C GLY A 515 10.43 -2.16 -22.91
N ILE A 516 10.22 -3.33 -23.53
CA ILE A 516 9.54 -4.47 -22.88
C ILE A 516 10.36 -5.03 -21.72
N ALA A 517 11.68 -5.19 -21.88
CA ALA A 517 12.55 -5.70 -20.83
C ALA A 517 12.53 -4.81 -19.58
N HIS A 518 12.49 -3.48 -19.76
CA HIS A 518 12.39 -2.50 -18.68
C HIS A 518 11.14 -2.67 -17.81
N VAL A 519 10.04 -3.16 -18.41
CA VAL A 519 8.77 -3.37 -17.72
C VAL A 519 8.84 -4.47 -16.65
N PHE A 520 9.74 -5.45 -16.78
CA PHE A 520 9.82 -6.57 -15.82
C PHE A 520 10.41 -6.13 -14.48
N PRO A 521 9.73 -6.39 -13.34
CA PRO A 521 10.19 -5.94 -12.03
C PRO A 521 11.18 -6.90 -11.37
N VAL A 522 12.00 -6.33 -10.48
CA VAL A 522 12.77 -7.08 -9.47
C VAL A 522 12.09 -6.88 -8.11
N PRO A 523 11.98 -7.90 -7.25
CA PRO A 523 11.42 -7.75 -5.92
C PRO A 523 12.11 -6.65 -5.10
N PHE A 524 11.34 -5.89 -4.31
CA PHE A 524 11.89 -4.77 -3.56
C PHE A 524 12.91 -5.21 -2.51
N SER A 525 12.69 -6.32 -1.81
CA SER A 525 13.64 -6.85 -0.82
C SER A 525 15.02 -7.13 -1.42
N VAL A 526 15.05 -7.73 -2.61
CA VAL A 526 16.29 -8.01 -3.36
C VAL A 526 16.98 -6.71 -3.78
N SER A 527 16.20 -5.76 -4.31
CA SER A 527 16.73 -4.46 -4.74
C SER A 527 17.32 -3.68 -3.56
N GLN A 528 16.63 -3.66 -2.40
CA GLN A 528 17.10 -3.00 -1.19
C GLN A 528 18.36 -3.66 -0.62
N TYR A 529 18.38 -5.00 -0.55
CA TYR A 529 19.55 -5.75 -0.11
C TYR A 529 20.78 -5.46 -0.98
N LYS A 530 20.60 -5.48 -2.31
CA LYS A 530 21.68 -5.18 -3.27
C LYS A 530 22.20 -3.75 -3.12
N ASN A 531 21.30 -2.77 -3.01
CA ASN A 531 21.66 -1.36 -2.85
C ASN A 531 22.47 -1.13 -1.56
N LEU A 532 22.03 -1.71 -0.43
CA LEU A 532 22.75 -1.58 0.84
C LEU A 532 24.08 -2.36 0.84
N SER A 533 24.13 -3.50 0.16
CA SER A 533 25.39 -4.22 -0.05
C SER A 533 26.41 -3.38 -0.81
N GLN A 534 25.97 -2.64 -1.83
CA GLN A 534 26.82 -1.69 -2.53
C GLN A 534 27.22 -0.54 -1.61
N GLU A 535 26.32 -0.01 -0.78
CA GLU A 535 26.65 1.02 0.22
C GLU A 535 27.67 0.58 1.29
N GLY A 536 27.98 -0.71 1.38
CA GLY A 536 29.00 -1.25 2.28
C GLY A 536 28.50 -1.49 3.70
N THR A 537 27.18 -1.54 3.91
CA THR A 537 26.59 -1.72 5.25
C THR A 537 26.85 -3.12 5.81
N ASP A 538 26.73 -3.33 7.11
CA ASP A 538 26.89 -4.66 7.72
C ASP A 538 25.77 -5.65 7.32
N PRO A 539 25.98 -6.97 7.46
CA PRO A 539 25.00 -8.00 7.12
C PRO A 539 23.66 -7.91 7.88
N ALA A 540 23.66 -7.51 9.15
CA ALA A 540 22.45 -7.42 9.97
C ALA A 540 21.53 -6.31 9.46
N THR A 541 22.10 -5.17 9.05
CA THR A 541 21.35 -4.06 8.47
C THR A 541 20.81 -4.39 7.08
N ARG A 542 21.57 -5.14 6.27
CA ARG A 542 21.07 -5.66 4.99
C ARG A 542 19.91 -6.63 5.18
N LEU A 543 20.00 -7.50 6.20
CA LEU A 543 18.94 -8.43 6.56
C LEU A 543 17.68 -7.69 7.01
N MET A 544 17.81 -6.70 7.90
CA MET A 544 16.70 -5.84 8.34
C MET A 544 15.97 -5.20 7.16
N ALA A 545 16.69 -4.67 6.18
CA ALA A 545 16.09 -4.11 4.97
C ALA A 545 15.36 -5.16 4.12
N ALA A 546 15.91 -6.37 3.98
CA ALA A 546 15.23 -7.48 3.31
C ALA A 546 13.95 -7.90 4.04
N LEU A 547 13.93 -7.80 5.38
CA LEU A 547 12.76 -8.01 6.23
C LEU A 547 11.73 -6.86 6.16
N GLY A 548 12.04 -5.76 5.48
CA GLY A 548 11.12 -4.63 5.30
C GLY A 548 11.39 -3.42 6.19
N PHE A 549 12.44 -3.45 7.03
CA PHE A 549 12.95 -2.28 7.75
C PHE A 549 13.85 -1.47 6.82
N VAL A 550 13.22 -0.78 5.87
CA VAL A 550 13.93 -0.05 4.82
C VAL A 550 14.60 1.22 5.36
N LYS A 551 15.58 1.75 4.63
CA LYS A 551 16.22 3.04 4.93
C LYS A 551 15.16 4.14 5.10
N ALA A 552 15.32 4.98 6.12
CA ALA A 552 14.45 6.13 6.35
C ALA A 552 14.52 7.11 5.16
N PRO A 553 13.48 7.92 4.93
CA PRO A 553 13.52 8.95 3.89
C PRO A 553 14.71 9.91 4.09
N LYS A 554 15.28 10.40 2.99
CA LYS A 554 16.56 11.15 3.00
C LYS A 554 16.51 12.39 3.90
N GLU A 555 15.35 13.02 4.00
CA GLU A 555 15.10 14.19 4.85
C GLU A 555 15.09 13.91 6.36
N TYR A 556 15.12 12.64 6.77
CA TYR A 556 15.33 12.23 8.17
C TYR A 556 16.77 11.76 8.43
N ILE A 557 17.55 11.57 7.37
CA ILE A 557 18.95 11.11 7.42
C ILE A 557 19.90 12.30 7.26
N ARG A 558 19.63 13.18 6.31
CA ARG A 558 20.49 14.30 5.93
C ARG A 558 20.24 15.56 6.77
N SER A 559 21.26 16.39 6.89
CA SER A 559 21.14 17.73 7.48
C SER A 559 20.42 18.69 6.54
N ASN A 560 19.95 19.82 7.08
CA ASN A 560 19.37 20.91 6.26
C ASN A 560 20.40 21.43 5.24
N PHE A 561 21.67 21.54 5.62
CA PHE A 561 22.76 21.90 4.72
C PHE A 561 22.86 20.93 3.54
N GLN A 562 22.91 19.63 3.78
CA GLN A 562 23.03 18.63 2.73
C GLN A 562 21.82 18.63 1.76
N LEU A 563 20.62 18.88 2.27
CA LEU A 563 19.41 19.01 1.44
C LEU A 563 19.49 20.24 0.53
N GLU A 564 19.89 21.40 1.07
CA GLU A 564 20.05 22.62 0.28
C GLU A 564 21.25 22.55 -0.67
N LEU A 565 22.33 21.89 -0.26
CA LEU A 565 23.49 21.58 -1.10
C LEU A 565 23.08 20.77 -2.32
N GLN A 566 22.28 19.71 -2.12
CA GLN A 566 21.79 18.89 -3.23
C GLN A 566 20.91 19.73 -4.18
N LYS A 567 20.03 20.58 -3.65
CA LYS A 567 19.18 21.46 -4.48
C LYS A 567 20.03 22.44 -5.28
N ALA A 568 20.99 23.12 -4.66
CA ALA A 568 21.90 24.06 -5.33
C ALA A 568 22.72 23.35 -6.42
N TYR A 569 23.28 22.18 -6.08
CA TYR A 569 24.04 21.37 -7.03
C TYR A 569 23.20 20.97 -8.23
N SER A 570 21.97 20.51 -8.02
CA SER A 570 21.06 20.07 -9.09
C SER A 570 20.61 21.23 -9.99
N ARG A 571 20.50 22.46 -9.45
CA ARG A 571 20.22 23.66 -10.26
C ARG A 571 21.40 24.06 -11.15
N GLN A 572 22.62 24.02 -10.61
CA GLN A 572 23.82 24.36 -11.38
C GLN A 572 24.21 23.27 -12.38
N ARG A 573 23.86 22.02 -12.08
CA ARG A 573 24.18 20.85 -12.89
C ARG A 573 22.92 20.02 -13.10
N PRO A 574 22.05 20.44 -14.02
CA PRO A 574 20.88 19.64 -14.37
C PRO A 574 21.32 18.25 -14.84
N HIS A 575 20.50 17.25 -14.53
CA HIS A 575 20.76 15.88 -14.93
C HIS A 575 20.81 15.79 -16.47
N ILE A 576 21.87 15.18 -16.99
CA ILE A 576 22.01 14.85 -18.41
C ILE A 576 21.71 13.35 -18.55
N PRO A 577 20.65 12.96 -19.27
CA PRO A 577 20.30 11.56 -19.50
C PRO A 577 21.47 10.78 -20.08
N LEU A 578 21.83 9.66 -19.44
CA LEU A 578 22.88 8.78 -19.93
C LEU A 578 22.31 7.67 -20.84
N LEU A 579 23.00 7.38 -21.94
CA LEU A 579 22.73 6.20 -22.76
C LEU A 579 23.03 4.89 -21.99
N PRO A 580 22.44 3.74 -22.36
CA PRO A 580 22.68 2.47 -21.66
C PRO A 580 24.16 2.11 -21.49
N GLU A 581 24.98 2.36 -22.51
CA GLU A 581 26.44 2.14 -22.45
C GLU A 581 27.13 3.09 -21.48
N GLN A 582 26.74 4.37 -21.48
CA GLN A 582 27.26 5.37 -20.55
C GLN A 582 26.85 5.07 -19.10
N GLN A 583 25.66 4.51 -18.90
CA GLN A 583 25.23 4.03 -17.59
C GLN A 583 26.07 2.82 -17.13
N ALA A 584 26.38 1.89 -18.04
CA ALA A 584 27.27 0.77 -17.73
C ALA A 584 28.67 1.26 -17.35
N GLU A 585 29.23 2.22 -18.09
CA GLU A 585 30.50 2.87 -17.77
C GLU A 585 30.44 3.60 -16.42
N ALA A 586 29.34 4.32 -16.13
CA ALA A 586 29.13 5.01 -14.86
C ALA A 586 29.05 4.03 -13.68
N ARG A 587 28.44 2.85 -13.86
CA ARG A 587 28.42 1.77 -12.85
C ARG A 587 29.83 1.24 -12.58
N LEU A 588 30.62 0.95 -13.62
CA LEU A 588 32.01 0.51 -13.47
C LEU A 588 32.87 1.56 -12.77
N LYS A 589 32.71 2.84 -13.13
CA LYS A 589 33.36 3.96 -12.41
C LYS A 589 32.95 3.99 -10.94
N GLN A 590 31.68 3.76 -10.64
CA GLN A 590 31.20 3.78 -9.26
C GLN A 590 31.76 2.61 -8.46
N GLU A 591 31.76 1.39 -9.01
CA GLU A 591 32.35 0.21 -8.38
C GLU A 591 33.84 0.39 -8.08
N LEU A 592 34.59 0.97 -9.01
CA LEU A 592 36.00 1.28 -8.79
C LEU A 592 36.19 2.37 -7.72
N ARG A 593 35.35 3.41 -7.69
CA ARG A 593 35.37 4.40 -6.59
C ARG A 593 35.14 3.74 -5.24
N ASP A 594 34.20 2.82 -5.17
CA ASP A 594 33.86 2.11 -3.95
C ASP A 594 35.01 1.19 -3.50
N LYS A 595 35.67 0.47 -4.43
CA LYS A 595 36.92 -0.26 -4.16
C LYS A 595 38.03 0.65 -3.63
N ILE A 596 38.22 1.84 -4.24
CA ILE A 596 39.24 2.80 -3.82
C ILE A 596 38.94 3.31 -2.40
N ARG A 597 37.69 3.68 -2.11
CA ARG A 597 37.28 4.13 -0.76
C ARG A 597 37.45 3.05 0.30
N ALA A 598 37.18 1.80 -0.07
CA ALA A 598 37.37 0.66 0.82
C ALA A 598 38.85 0.29 1.04
N GLY A 599 39.79 0.95 0.36
CA GLY A 599 41.22 0.59 0.39
C GLY A 599 41.51 -0.75 -0.29
N LYS A 600 40.58 -1.26 -1.10
CA LYS A 600 40.65 -2.59 -1.75
C LYS A 600 41.07 -2.51 -3.23
N ALA A 601 41.22 -1.31 -3.78
CA ALA A 601 41.65 -1.13 -5.15
C ALA A 601 43.16 -1.34 -5.28
N THR A 602 43.57 -2.22 -6.19
CA THR A 602 44.97 -2.43 -6.57
C THR A 602 45.38 -1.45 -7.68
N PRO A 603 46.70 -1.22 -7.90
CA PRO A 603 47.17 -0.50 -9.09
C PRO A 603 46.69 -1.15 -10.40
N GLN A 604 46.52 -2.46 -10.41
CA GLN A 604 46.02 -3.21 -11.55
C GLN A 604 44.56 -2.89 -11.87
N ASP A 605 43.68 -2.76 -10.86
CA ASP A 605 42.28 -2.34 -11.07
C ASP A 605 42.19 -0.98 -11.78
N ILE A 606 43.10 -0.05 -11.45
CA ILE A 606 43.14 1.28 -12.06
C ILE A 606 43.69 1.20 -13.49
N ALA A 607 44.74 0.41 -13.71
CA ALA A 607 45.30 0.17 -15.05
C ALA A 607 44.28 -0.49 -15.97
N ASP A 608 43.52 -1.48 -15.47
CA ASP A 608 42.46 -2.17 -16.20
C ASP A 608 41.34 -1.21 -16.60
N ALA A 609 40.89 -0.37 -15.67
CA ALA A 609 39.86 0.64 -15.98
C ALA A 609 40.35 1.68 -17.02
N VAL A 610 41.64 1.99 -17.07
CA VAL A 610 42.21 2.83 -18.13
C VAL A 610 42.27 2.09 -19.46
N ARG A 611 42.74 0.83 -19.46
CA ARG A 611 42.82 0.00 -20.67
C ARG A 611 41.46 -0.27 -21.29
N GLN A 612 40.44 -0.50 -20.46
CA GLN A 612 39.05 -0.72 -20.88
C GLN A 612 38.33 0.58 -21.27
N GLY A 613 38.99 1.74 -21.20
CA GLY A 613 38.40 3.03 -21.55
C GLY A 613 37.42 3.60 -20.51
N VAL A 614 37.17 2.89 -19.40
CA VAL A 614 36.30 3.33 -18.30
C VAL A 614 36.83 4.63 -17.67
N ILE A 615 38.15 4.84 -17.64
CA ILE A 615 38.74 6.11 -17.19
C ILE A 615 39.76 6.57 -18.23
N LYS A 616 39.67 7.84 -18.63
CA LYS A 616 40.69 8.45 -19.50
C LYS A 616 42.04 8.47 -18.78
N GLN A 617 43.11 8.03 -19.45
CA GLN A 617 44.47 7.99 -18.90
C GLN A 617 44.91 9.32 -18.27
N ARG A 618 44.68 10.45 -18.97
CA ARG A 618 44.97 11.81 -18.45
C ARG A 618 44.19 12.17 -17.17
N GLY A 619 43.06 11.51 -16.93
CA GLY A 619 42.17 11.74 -15.79
C GLY A 619 42.35 10.77 -14.63
N ALA A 620 43.15 9.70 -14.77
CA ALA A 620 43.24 8.62 -13.80
C ALA A 620 43.66 9.10 -12.40
N THR A 621 44.71 9.90 -12.29
CA THR A 621 45.17 10.47 -11.00
C THR A 621 44.11 11.34 -10.34
N THR A 622 43.41 12.17 -11.14
CA THR A 622 42.33 13.02 -10.62
C THR A 622 41.12 12.19 -10.22
N PHE A 623 40.81 11.10 -10.94
CA PHE A 623 39.76 10.17 -10.59
C PHE A 623 40.06 9.50 -9.24
N VAL A 624 41.26 8.97 -9.03
CA VAL A 624 41.67 8.34 -7.77
C VAL A 624 41.62 9.35 -6.62
N LYS A 625 42.09 10.58 -6.82
CA LYS A 625 41.99 11.65 -5.81
C LYS A 625 40.53 11.98 -5.47
N ASN A 626 39.66 12.12 -6.48
CA ASN A 626 38.24 12.42 -6.28
C ASN A 626 37.45 11.23 -5.73
N ALA A 627 37.88 10.00 -6.00
CA ALA A 627 37.23 8.79 -5.51
C ALA A 627 37.21 8.76 -3.97
N LYS A 628 38.23 9.36 -3.32
CA LYS A 628 38.32 9.50 -1.86
C LYS A 628 37.32 10.51 -1.27
N LEU A 629 36.75 11.40 -2.08
CA LEU A 629 35.75 12.38 -1.61
C LEU A 629 34.37 11.72 -1.50
N ASN A 630 33.60 12.08 -0.47
CA ASN A 630 32.20 11.67 -0.34
C ASN A 630 31.28 12.52 -1.24
N THR A 631 29.99 12.14 -1.36
CA THR A 631 29.05 12.84 -2.25
C THR A 631 28.90 14.32 -1.92
N MET A 632 28.85 14.66 -0.63
CA MET A 632 28.72 16.04 -0.15
C MET A 632 29.94 16.89 -0.57
N GLN A 633 31.15 16.37 -0.36
CA GLN A 633 32.40 17.00 -0.78
C GLN A 633 32.50 17.16 -2.30
N ILE A 634 32.01 16.18 -3.06
CA ILE A 634 31.93 16.27 -4.52
C ILE A 634 30.97 17.37 -4.95
N MET A 635 29.77 17.42 -4.35
CA MET A 635 28.80 18.48 -4.64
C MET A 635 29.37 19.86 -4.32
N TRP A 636 29.94 20.02 -3.12
CA TRP A 636 30.60 21.26 -2.69
C TRP A 636 31.71 21.71 -3.64
N LYS A 637 32.59 20.79 -4.04
CA LYS A 637 33.70 21.08 -4.95
C LYS A 637 33.26 21.75 -6.25
N TYR A 638 32.10 21.35 -6.76
CA TYR A 638 31.59 21.78 -8.05
C TYR A 638 30.57 22.92 -7.97
N LEU A 639 30.24 23.40 -6.77
CA LEU A 639 29.41 24.58 -6.59
C LEU A 639 30.18 25.88 -6.84
N SER A 640 29.46 26.89 -7.34
CA SER A 640 29.98 28.25 -7.48
C SER A 640 30.36 28.86 -6.13
N PRO A 641 31.31 29.83 -6.09
CA PRO A 641 31.67 30.53 -4.86
C PRO A 641 30.48 31.16 -4.14
N GLU A 642 29.51 31.72 -4.87
CA GLU A 642 28.34 32.39 -4.33
C GLU A 642 27.41 31.41 -3.61
N GLU A 643 27.14 30.26 -4.23
CA GLU A 643 26.34 29.20 -3.61
C GLU A 643 27.06 28.60 -2.39
N ARG A 644 28.38 28.44 -2.45
CA ARG A 644 29.17 28.01 -1.29
C ARG A 644 29.07 29.03 -0.15
N ALA A 645 29.24 30.32 -0.42
CA ALA A 645 29.08 31.37 0.59
C ALA A 645 27.68 31.40 1.19
N ARG A 646 26.63 31.21 0.37
CA ARG A 646 25.24 31.14 0.84
C ARG A 646 24.98 29.93 1.74
N LEU A 647 25.55 28.77 1.41
CA LEU A 647 25.28 27.52 2.12
C LEU A 647 26.18 27.29 3.34
N TRP A 648 27.36 27.92 3.40
CA TRP A 648 28.32 27.79 4.50
C TRP A 648 27.70 27.98 5.91
N PRO A 649 26.84 28.98 6.15
CA PRO A 649 26.23 29.20 7.46
C PRO A 649 25.26 28.09 7.88
N LEU A 650 24.77 27.27 6.95
CA LEU A 650 23.86 26.16 7.24
C LEU A 650 24.60 24.89 7.69
N ALA A 651 25.90 24.78 7.35
CA ALA A 651 26.71 23.61 7.65
C ALA A 651 27.08 23.54 9.13
N SER A 652 26.96 22.36 9.73
CA SER A 652 27.45 22.11 11.11
C SER A 652 28.98 22.26 11.18
N PRO A 653 29.57 22.42 12.38
CA PRO A 653 31.04 22.46 12.54
C PRO A 653 31.75 21.25 11.91
N GLU A 654 31.19 20.05 12.06
CA GLU A 654 31.72 18.82 11.45
C GLU A 654 31.63 18.85 9.93
N GLU A 655 30.51 19.36 9.39
CA GLU A 655 30.34 19.53 7.95
C GLU A 655 31.32 20.55 7.39
N GLN A 656 31.47 21.71 8.04
CA GLN A 656 32.45 22.71 7.66
C GLN A 656 33.86 22.13 7.62
N GLU A 657 34.26 21.34 8.62
CA GLU A 657 35.56 20.71 8.65
C GLU A 657 35.77 19.73 7.48
N MET A 658 34.76 18.91 7.17
CA MET A 658 34.79 18.03 6.00
C MET A 658 34.94 18.80 4.68
N LEU A 659 34.38 20.02 4.58
CA LEU A 659 34.44 20.86 3.39
C LEU A 659 35.75 21.64 3.27
N ARG A 660 36.36 22.07 4.39
CA ARG A 660 37.69 22.72 4.39
C ARG A 660 38.76 21.84 3.74
N GLN A 661 38.69 20.53 3.96
CA GLN A 661 39.61 19.57 3.31
C GLN A 661 39.54 19.62 1.78
N VAL A 662 38.36 19.93 1.23
CA VAL A 662 38.14 20.08 -0.22
C VAL A 662 38.72 21.41 -0.73
N ASP A 663 38.50 22.49 0.02
CA ASP A 663 38.93 23.83 -0.36
C ASP A 663 40.45 24.04 -0.19
N ALA A 664 41.07 23.47 0.85
CA ALA A 664 42.52 23.47 1.06
C ALA A 664 43.28 22.79 -0.09
N GLY A 665 42.74 21.70 -0.63
CA GLY A 665 43.28 21.02 -1.81
C GLY A 665 43.10 21.79 -3.13
N ARG A 666 42.34 22.91 -3.11
CA ARG A 666 42.09 23.79 -4.26
C ARG A 666 43.06 24.98 -4.26
N ASN A 667 43.33 25.58 -3.09
CA ASN A 667 44.26 26.71 -2.95
C ASN A 667 45.73 26.35 -3.27
N GLN A 668 46.14 25.08 -3.12
CA GLN A 668 47.46 24.62 -3.58
C GLN A 668 47.60 24.58 -5.12
N ARG A 669 46.49 24.58 -5.88
CA ARG A 669 46.53 24.58 -7.36
C ARG A 669 46.53 25.99 -7.97
N SER A 670 46.11 27.00 -7.22
CA SER A 670 46.12 28.41 -7.65
C SER A 670 47.42 29.15 -7.31
N GLY A 671 48.31 28.56 -6.50
CA GLY A 671 49.61 29.14 -6.14
C GLY A 671 50.73 28.96 -7.20
N GLY A 672 50.42 28.44 -8.39
CA GLY A 672 51.41 28.11 -9.43
C GLY A 672 51.62 29.15 -10.52
N TRP A 673 50.96 30.32 -10.44
CA TRP A 673 51.26 31.46 -11.31
C TRP A 673 51.91 32.56 -10.47
N GLY A 674 53.20 32.37 -10.19
CA GLY A 674 54.07 33.47 -9.81
C GLY A 674 54.16 34.44 -10.98
N GLY A 675 53.38 35.52 -10.90
CA GLY A 675 53.49 36.64 -11.83
C GLY A 675 54.85 37.30 -11.68
N SER A 676 55.78 36.99 -12.59
CA SER A 676 56.90 37.88 -12.86
C SER A 676 56.34 39.15 -13.48
N SER A 677 56.31 40.23 -12.71
CA SER A 677 56.07 41.58 -13.20
C SER A 677 57.21 41.98 -14.14
N ARG A 678 57.01 41.79 -15.45
CA ARG A 678 57.70 42.59 -16.46
C ARG A 678 56.76 43.70 -16.90
N SER A 679 57.00 44.89 -16.33
CA SER A 679 56.49 46.15 -16.84
C SER A 679 56.95 46.31 -18.29
N ARG A 680 56.00 46.36 -19.23
CA ARG A 680 56.21 47.00 -20.52
C ARG A 680 55.39 48.27 -20.51
N SER A 681 56.09 49.39 -20.39
CA SER A 681 55.59 50.71 -20.70
C SER A 681 55.12 50.74 -22.15
N TRP A 682 53.88 51.16 -22.36
CA TRP A 682 53.43 51.69 -23.63
C TRP A 682 53.01 53.13 -23.37
N GLY A 683 53.85 54.05 -23.84
CA GLY A 683 53.50 55.45 -23.96
C GLY A 683 52.72 55.69 -25.25
N SER A 684 51.79 56.65 -25.13
CA SER A 684 51.43 57.67 -26.13
C SER A 684 50.92 57.23 -27.51
N ASN A 685 49.63 57.44 -27.80
CA ASN A 685 49.14 58.67 -28.45
C ASN A 685 47.64 58.62 -28.81
N TRP A 686 46.91 59.64 -28.33
CA TRP A 686 45.88 60.47 -29.00
C TRP A 686 45.15 59.93 -30.25
N HIS A 687 43.83 59.73 -30.16
CA HIS A 687 42.78 60.75 -30.43
C HIS A 687 41.41 60.29 -29.93
#